data_AF-A0A511W5C1-F1
#
_entry.id   AF-A0A511W5C1-F1
#
_cell.length_a   1.000
_cell.length_b   1.000
_cell.length_c   1.000
_cell.angle_alpha   90.00
_cell.angle_beta   90.00
_cell.angle_gamma   90.00
#
_symmetry.space_group_name_H-M   'P 1'
#
loop_
_entity.id
_entity.type
_entity.pdbx_description
1 polymer ?
#
loop_
_entity_poly.entity_id
_entity_poly.type
_entity_poly.pdbx_seq_one_letter_code
_entity_poly.pdbx_strand_id
1 'polypeptide(L)'
;MKFLLKRYKMVFLLFTLLLIIGGYTFYDLPQRDFPETPMNQATITTPYPGASPEDVEREVTSTIENEIHQINGIESYQSTSSRGVSNIILSLDDRENHQEIMTEVNQTINQLKSNLPDEALDANVSLSEVTTPSQSYFLTADHPDDLEQLHELKDAWTNQIEQINGVSHVEFNGLEEQEIIINFDSETIQDYQIQFADILTALEDEWNPNPLGEQTTDDGYRTLTINHINDINEIEDTRIPTGDQGSINLNELAEITVTSTQQPDLITYDGDSVINITVFLQSGEDIPSNSQLVDEEVQSLMTQLPEVINLHHYFAQDEFIANVFDDLFLSLAIAVLAVILVTTLGLTFMGSIVVAIAIPTSLILGLIPLPLLGTDLNQISVIGAIIALGILVDDSIVLNDNIERRYRLGDQALSGTVKGIKEVRNSIITSTLAIVFTFSPLIFLSGANGAFIRALPSVLISTLIASTIVALILVPAIRYFHYQKSSKKIKANPGILGKWLSKGARFYANRIIRKLIRVPKRTVAIGLLMTTSLFLLILWTPFEFFPSADREEVTIDVTLPNGLTKADTLTTLQSIEEDLLNDQEDEIKDISLFTSGSAPALFGQPQSNTGEHTGRMYVRINQDETNAGSFIDQWENQLRDDYEEAEIFLETIQQGPPTGAPLTVTVSGEELSNMLDIRDEVIELLDDAGTELVVDNVGDLTPNLTYEPNREEMENYNVTVQTISEQINLRTTGIPFAQINSGLDQYNVQLYLDRLEEYESLNLEEIVIPVDSQEGPPVASLDEFVDVEENEVIPRIHHEDGERTVTIRAYADQTDEIEDTITPYIEDFNDTHNQYALTVGAETDNQDTFFAEITVIFSVVVLLVYLLIAFQFNSLTMPFLILISVYLAIAGAILGLFVTQTPISFLAITGMVSLTGIVVRNSLVLVDFIEQSIKSNSTINEAIVKSSEARFRPIVLTTITSIIALTPVAISGDVLFQPLAITIISGIAFSTVLTLLLVPVLYMLFKRA
;
A
#
# COMPACT_ATOMS: atom_id res chain seq x y z
N MET A 1 -15.75 12.76 43.28
CA MET A 1 -14.93 11.75 44.00
C MET A 1 -15.59 11.14 45.24
N LYS A 2 -15.82 11.88 46.35
CA LYS A 2 -16.46 11.30 47.56
C LYS A 2 -17.79 10.58 47.28
N PHE A 3 -18.58 11.13 46.35
CA PHE A 3 -19.82 10.52 45.88
C PHE A 3 -19.59 9.15 45.22
N LEU A 4 -18.65 9.08 44.26
CA LEU A 4 -18.27 7.85 43.55
C LEU A 4 -17.78 6.76 44.51
N LEU A 5 -16.87 7.11 45.43
CA LEU A 5 -16.32 6.15 46.41
C LEU A 5 -17.39 5.57 47.35
N LYS A 6 -18.38 6.37 47.77
CA LYS A 6 -19.50 5.88 48.58
C LYS A 6 -20.43 4.93 47.81
N ARG A 7 -20.49 5.06 46.49
CA ARG A 7 -21.28 4.22 45.57
C ARG A 7 -20.39 3.30 44.73
N TYR A 8 -19.29 2.77 45.31
CA TYR A 8 -18.33 1.91 44.60
C TYR A 8 -18.97 0.71 43.89
N LYS A 9 -20.12 0.20 44.37
CA LYS A 9 -20.89 -0.87 43.69
C LYS A 9 -21.41 -0.43 42.32
N MET A 10 -21.88 0.81 42.17
CA MET A 10 -22.34 1.35 40.89
C MET A 10 -21.15 1.58 39.95
N VAL A 11 -19.99 1.94 40.50
CA VAL A 11 -18.75 2.05 39.71
C VAL A 11 -18.37 0.68 39.14
N PHE A 12 -18.39 -0.38 39.96
CA PHE A 12 -18.12 -1.73 39.44
C PHE A 12 -19.11 -2.16 38.36
N LEU A 13 -20.42 -1.91 38.55
CA LEU A 13 -21.43 -2.22 37.54
C LEU A 13 -21.19 -1.46 36.22
N LEU A 14 -20.84 -0.18 36.29
CA LEU A 14 -20.51 0.62 35.11
C LEU A 14 -19.32 0.05 34.35
N PHE A 15 -18.21 -0.25 35.04
CA PHE A 15 -17.03 -0.83 34.39
C PHE A 15 -17.29 -2.25 33.87
N THR A 16 -18.13 -3.05 34.53
CA THR A 16 -18.57 -4.34 33.98
C THR A 16 -19.36 -4.17 32.69
N LEU A 17 -20.27 -3.19 32.62
CA LEU A 17 -21.00 -2.89 31.39
C LEU A 17 -20.06 -2.43 30.26
N LEU A 18 -19.12 -1.53 30.56
CA LEU A 18 -18.13 -1.06 29.59
C LEU A 18 -17.20 -2.19 29.10
N LEU A 19 -16.84 -3.13 29.98
CA LEU A 19 -16.09 -4.33 29.60
C LEU A 19 -16.86 -5.23 28.64
N ILE A 20 -18.18 -5.37 28.84
CA ILE A 20 -19.03 -6.15 27.91
C ILE A 20 -19.11 -5.44 26.56
N ILE A 21 -19.29 -4.12 26.55
CA ILE A 21 -19.34 -3.32 25.31
C ILE A 21 -18.01 -3.41 24.57
N GLY A 22 -16.88 -3.15 25.24
CA GLY A 22 -15.56 -3.22 24.60
C GLY A 22 -15.17 -4.64 24.17
N GLY A 23 -15.62 -5.66 24.89
CA GLY A 23 -15.44 -7.05 24.49
C GLY A 23 -16.25 -7.43 23.25
N TYR A 24 -17.47 -6.87 23.10
CA TYR A 24 -18.23 -6.99 21.86
C TYR A 24 -17.54 -6.25 20.72
N THR A 25 -17.08 -5.01 20.95
CA THR A 25 -16.32 -4.24 19.95
C THR A 25 -15.06 -4.98 19.47
N PHE A 26 -14.32 -5.64 20.37
CA PHE A 26 -13.16 -6.43 19.98
C PHE A 26 -13.50 -7.59 19.05
N TYR A 27 -14.66 -8.22 19.21
CA TYR A 27 -15.11 -9.33 18.37
C TYR A 27 -15.63 -8.85 16.99
N ASP A 28 -16.14 -7.62 16.93
CA ASP A 28 -16.78 -7.03 15.75
C ASP A 28 -15.80 -6.22 14.88
N LEU A 29 -14.57 -5.96 15.37
CA LEU A 29 -13.55 -5.26 14.60
C LEU A 29 -12.97 -6.19 13.53
N PRO A 30 -12.90 -5.75 12.26
CA PRO A 30 -12.30 -6.53 11.19
C PRO A 30 -10.80 -6.69 11.43
N GLN A 31 -10.29 -7.88 11.11
CA GLN A 31 -8.89 -8.27 11.22
C GLN A 31 -8.19 -8.21 9.87
N ARG A 32 -7.01 -7.60 9.86
CA ARG A 32 -6.23 -7.36 8.65
C ARG A 32 -4.74 -7.38 8.91
N ASP A 33 -3.98 -7.58 7.84
CA ASP A 33 -2.54 -7.47 7.89
C ASP A 33 -2.10 -6.01 8.13
N PHE A 34 -2.35 -5.15 7.15
CA PHE A 34 -2.06 -3.72 7.18
C PHE A 34 -3.34 -2.87 7.25
N PRO A 35 -3.27 -1.64 7.78
CA PRO A 35 -4.36 -0.70 7.64
C PRO A 35 -4.60 -0.39 6.17
N GLU A 36 -5.85 -0.13 5.83
CA GLU A 36 -6.21 0.27 4.49
C GLU A 36 -5.68 1.68 4.19
N THR A 37 -4.87 1.79 3.15
CA THR A 37 -4.36 3.05 2.63
C THR A 37 -5.07 3.35 1.33
N PRO A 38 -5.93 4.38 1.26
CA PRO A 38 -6.50 4.77 -0.02
C PRO A 38 -5.37 5.32 -0.90
N MET A 39 -5.35 4.92 -2.19
CA MET A 39 -4.34 5.44 -3.13
C MET A 39 -4.62 6.89 -3.52
N ASN A 40 -5.83 7.41 -3.24
CA ASN A 40 -6.28 8.76 -3.62
C ASN A 40 -5.98 9.07 -5.09
N GLN A 41 -6.15 8.06 -5.93
CA GLN A 41 -5.95 8.15 -7.37
C GLN A 41 -7.24 7.81 -8.12
N ALA A 42 -7.38 8.39 -9.29
CA ALA A 42 -8.41 8.03 -10.25
C ALA A 42 -7.77 7.79 -11.60
N THR A 43 -8.30 6.82 -12.34
CA THR A 43 -7.82 6.47 -13.67
C THR A 43 -8.90 6.76 -14.69
N ILE A 44 -8.51 7.40 -15.79
CA ILE A 44 -9.33 7.63 -16.96
C ILE A 44 -8.70 6.87 -18.13
N THR A 45 -9.43 5.88 -18.61
CA THR A 45 -9.00 5.09 -19.77
C THR A 45 -9.94 5.36 -20.93
N THR A 46 -9.40 5.85 -22.04
CA THR A 46 -10.17 6.14 -23.26
C THR A 46 -9.60 5.31 -24.41
N PRO A 47 -10.26 4.21 -24.81
CA PRO A 47 -9.85 3.44 -25.97
C PRO A 47 -10.09 4.22 -27.26
N TYR A 48 -9.12 4.21 -28.17
CA TYR A 48 -9.22 4.73 -29.52
C TYR A 48 -8.60 3.74 -30.52
N PRO A 49 -9.26 2.58 -30.75
CA PRO A 49 -8.65 1.45 -31.47
C PRO A 49 -8.11 1.83 -32.85
N GLY A 50 -6.89 1.38 -33.16
CA GLY A 50 -6.24 1.61 -34.46
C GLY A 50 -5.54 2.97 -34.61
N ALA A 51 -5.65 3.89 -33.65
CA ALA A 51 -4.96 5.17 -33.68
C ALA A 51 -3.47 5.05 -33.26
N SER A 52 -2.61 5.88 -33.87
CA SER A 52 -1.21 6.02 -33.50
C SER A 52 -1.06 6.68 -32.12
N PRO A 53 0.03 6.44 -31.36
CA PRO A 53 0.28 7.12 -30.09
C PRO A 53 0.19 8.66 -30.19
N GLU A 54 0.67 9.25 -31.28
CA GLU A 54 0.61 10.70 -31.55
C GLU A 54 -0.81 11.20 -31.80
N ASP A 55 -1.64 10.44 -32.51
CA ASP A 55 -3.04 10.81 -32.75
C ASP A 55 -3.86 10.67 -31.46
N VAL A 56 -3.61 9.61 -30.68
CA VAL A 56 -4.21 9.43 -29.33
C VAL A 56 -3.85 10.60 -28.42
N GLU A 57 -2.57 10.97 -28.36
CA GLU A 57 -2.09 12.09 -27.57
C GLU A 57 -2.82 13.39 -27.96
N ARG A 58 -2.79 13.74 -29.25
CA ARG A 58 -3.28 15.01 -29.75
C ARG A 58 -4.80 15.15 -29.67
N GLU A 59 -5.53 14.08 -30.00
CA GLU A 59 -6.98 14.13 -30.21
C GLU A 59 -7.76 13.73 -28.95
N VAL A 60 -7.21 12.83 -28.14
CA VAL A 60 -7.86 12.32 -26.93
C VAL A 60 -7.18 12.84 -25.67
N THR A 61 -5.91 12.48 -25.43
CA THR A 61 -5.21 12.76 -24.16
C THR A 61 -5.17 14.26 -23.85
N SER A 62 -4.62 15.07 -24.74
CA SER A 62 -4.52 16.52 -24.56
C SER A 62 -5.89 17.20 -24.49
N THR A 63 -6.89 16.70 -25.21
CA THR A 63 -8.26 17.24 -25.14
C THR A 63 -8.84 17.05 -23.73
N ILE A 64 -8.60 15.89 -23.12
CA ILE A 64 -9.06 15.57 -21.77
C ILE A 64 -8.26 16.37 -20.72
N GLU A 65 -6.93 16.38 -20.81
CA GLU A 65 -6.03 17.10 -19.87
C GLU A 65 -6.40 18.58 -19.75
N ASN A 66 -6.65 19.26 -20.87
CA ASN A 66 -6.94 20.69 -20.91
C ASN A 66 -8.20 21.11 -20.10
N GLU A 67 -9.17 20.21 -19.97
CA GLU A 67 -10.36 20.45 -19.15
C GLU A 67 -10.17 19.95 -17.71
N ILE A 68 -9.50 18.81 -17.53
CA ILE A 68 -9.29 18.22 -16.21
C ILE A 68 -8.38 19.07 -15.33
N HIS A 69 -7.36 19.71 -15.90
CA HIS A 69 -6.47 20.63 -15.17
C HIS A 69 -7.23 21.77 -14.46
N GLN A 70 -8.45 22.10 -14.88
CA GLN A 70 -9.27 23.15 -14.28
C GLN A 70 -10.10 22.69 -13.07
N ILE A 71 -10.16 21.38 -12.81
CA ILE A 71 -10.93 20.79 -11.73
C ILE A 71 -10.19 21.00 -10.41
N ASN A 72 -10.88 21.57 -9.42
CA ASN A 72 -10.27 21.76 -8.09
C ASN A 72 -10.23 20.43 -7.34
N GLY A 73 -9.10 20.13 -6.69
CA GLY A 73 -8.91 18.90 -5.91
C GLY A 73 -8.08 17.84 -6.63
N ILE A 74 -7.63 18.10 -7.87
CA ILE A 74 -6.57 17.33 -8.53
C ILE A 74 -5.24 18.00 -8.17
N GLU A 75 -4.32 17.23 -7.58
CA GLU A 75 -2.99 17.71 -7.16
C GLU A 75 -2.00 17.67 -8.32
N SER A 76 -1.98 16.57 -9.06
CA SER A 76 -1.21 16.36 -10.29
C SER A 76 -1.86 15.30 -11.16
N TYR A 77 -1.45 15.20 -12.42
CA TYR A 77 -1.83 14.08 -13.28
C TYR A 77 -0.69 13.63 -14.19
N GLN A 78 -0.66 12.34 -14.45
CA GLN A 78 0.26 11.70 -15.40
C GLN A 78 -0.55 11.03 -16.48
N SER A 79 -0.10 11.16 -17.72
CA SER A 79 -0.81 10.63 -18.87
C SER A 79 0.12 9.80 -19.72
N THR A 80 -0.40 8.71 -20.27
CA THR A 80 0.30 7.84 -21.20
C THR A 80 -0.57 7.63 -22.42
N SER A 81 -0.08 8.04 -23.58
CA SER A 81 -0.70 7.78 -24.88
C SER A 81 0.05 6.64 -25.54
N SER A 82 -0.64 5.52 -25.75
CA SER A 82 -0.11 4.33 -26.42
C SER A 82 -0.95 4.01 -27.64
N ARG A 83 -0.50 3.06 -28.48
CA ARG A 83 -1.26 2.62 -29.64
C ARG A 83 -2.67 2.21 -29.21
N GLY A 84 -3.67 2.88 -29.78
CA GLY A 84 -5.07 2.55 -29.57
C GLY A 84 -5.68 2.93 -28.21
N VAL A 85 -4.96 3.55 -27.27
CA VAL A 85 -5.50 3.86 -25.92
C VAL A 85 -4.81 5.04 -25.23
N SER A 86 -5.62 5.92 -24.62
CA SER A 86 -5.18 6.97 -23.70
C SER A 86 -5.43 6.55 -22.26
N ASN A 87 -4.42 6.67 -21.39
CA ASN A 87 -4.54 6.39 -19.96
C ASN A 87 -4.07 7.61 -19.15
N ILE A 88 -4.94 8.18 -18.33
CA ILE A 88 -4.66 9.37 -17.49
C ILE A 88 -4.88 9.00 -16.03
N ILE A 89 -3.83 9.12 -15.22
CA ILE A 89 -3.84 8.88 -13.78
C ILE A 89 -3.87 10.24 -13.07
N LEU A 90 -4.93 10.47 -12.29
CA LEU A 90 -5.14 11.68 -11.50
C LEU A 90 -4.74 11.41 -10.05
N SER A 91 -3.85 12.23 -9.51
CA SER A 91 -3.58 12.28 -8.06
C SER A 91 -4.54 13.27 -7.40
N LEU A 92 -5.35 12.80 -6.44
CA LEU A 92 -6.39 13.58 -5.80
C LEU A 92 -5.93 14.11 -4.43
N ASP A 93 -6.29 15.34 -4.09
CA ASP A 93 -5.99 15.93 -2.77
C ASP A 93 -6.68 15.12 -1.65
N ASP A 94 -5.89 14.67 -0.68
CA ASP A 94 -6.33 13.95 0.52
C ASP A 94 -7.45 14.63 1.33
N ARG A 95 -7.58 15.95 1.21
CA ARG A 95 -8.45 16.78 2.07
C ARG A 95 -9.83 17.01 1.47
N GLU A 96 -10.00 16.73 0.19
CA GLU A 96 -11.24 16.95 -0.54
C GLU A 96 -12.09 15.68 -0.62
N ASN A 97 -13.37 15.82 -0.99
CA ASN A 97 -14.26 14.68 -1.12
C ASN A 97 -14.07 14.02 -2.49
N HIS A 98 -13.38 12.88 -2.54
CA HIS A 98 -13.11 12.16 -3.80
C HIS A 98 -14.37 11.82 -4.59
N GLN A 99 -15.50 11.53 -3.93
CA GLN A 99 -16.76 11.26 -4.63
C GLN A 99 -17.28 12.50 -5.37
N GLU A 100 -17.06 13.70 -4.81
CA GLU A 100 -17.45 14.96 -5.46
C GLU A 100 -16.53 15.24 -6.64
N ILE A 101 -15.21 15.06 -6.48
CA ILE A 101 -14.23 15.21 -7.56
C ILE A 101 -14.56 14.23 -8.70
N MET A 102 -14.80 12.96 -8.40
CA MET A 102 -15.17 11.96 -9.40
C MET A 102 -16.47 12.29 -10.12
N THR A 103 -17.45 12.85 -9.42
CA THR A 103 -18.68 13.31 -10.04
C THR A 103 -18.40 14.46 -11.02
N GLU A 104 -17.50 15.37 -10.66
CA GLU A 104 -17.07 16.48 -11.52
C GLU A 104 -16.26 16.00 -12.73
N VAL A 105 -15.27 15.13 -12.53
CA VAL A 105 -14.48 14.48 -13.60
C VAL A 105 -15.40 13.76 -14.59
N ASN A 106 -16.31 12.93 -14.10
CA ASN A 106 -17.29 12.24 -14.95
C ASN A 106 -18.17 13.23 -15.72
N GLN A 107 -18.60 14.33 -15.10
CA GLN A 107 -19.41 15.34 -15.80
C GLN A 107 -18.63 16.09 -16.88
N THR A 108 -17.34 16.37 -16.64
CA THR A 108 -16.45 17.02 -17.60
C THR A 108 -16.19 16.10 -18.79
N ILE A 109 -15.88 14.83 -18.54
CA ILE A 109 -15.66 13.83 -19.60
C ILE A 109 -16.92 13.61 -20.44
N ASN A 110 -18.09 13.51 -19.80
CA ASN A 110 -19.36 13.39 -20.52
C ASN A 110 -19.70 14.62 -21.38
N GLN A 111 -19.23 15.81 -21.00
CA GLN A 111 -19.37 17.03 -21.82
C GLN A 111 -18.37 17.05 -22.99
N LEU A 112 -17.19 16.45 -22.81
CA LEU A 112 -16.15 16.33 -23.82
C LEU A 112 -16.45 15.29 -24.89
N LYS A 113 -17.40 14.37 -24.67
CA LYS A 113 -17.76 13.33 -25.65
C LYS A 113 -18.02 13.86 -27.07
N SER A 114 -18.56 15.07 -27.22
CA SER A 114 -18.77 15.67 -28.55
C SER A 114 -17.53 16.28 -29.20
N ASN A 115 -16.43 16.40 -28.46
CA ASN A 115 -15.16 16.95 -28.92
C ASN A 115 -14.12 15.86 -29.19
N LEU A 116 -14.34 14.63 -28.70
CA LEU A 116 -13.53 13.47 -29.02
C LEU A 116 -13.89 12.94 -30.43
N PRO A 117 -12.98 12.23 -31.12
CA PRO A 117 -13.27 11.55 -32.38
C PRO A 117 -14.47 10.59 -32.25
N ASP A 118 -15.25 10.44 -33.33
CA ASP A 118 -16.45 9.58 -33.34
C ASP A 118 -16.08 8.09 -33.16
N GLU A 119 -14.85 7.72 -33.52
CA GLU A 119 -14.27 6.38 -33.42
C GLU A 119 -13.68 6.06 -32.03
N ALA A 120 -13.51 7.07 -31.17
CA ALA A 120 -13.05 6.86 -29.80
C ALA A 120 -14.19 6.29 -28.95
N LEU A 121 -13.90 5.24 -28.18
CA LEU A 121 -14.87 4.64 -27.26
C LEU A 121 -15.08 5.53 -26.04
N ASP A 122 -16.16 5.24 -25.30
CA ASP A 122 -16.49 5.98 -24.09
C ASP A 122 -15.37 5.83 -23.05
N ALA A 123 -14.89 6.97 -22.55
CA ALA A 123 -13.89 7.03 -21.50
C ALA A 123 -14.45 6.40 -20.21
N ASN A 124 -13.72 5.42 -19.67
CA ASN A 124 -14.01 4.83 -18.38
C ASN A 124 -13.27 5.59 -17.30
N VAL A 125 -14.01 6.09 -16.30
CA VAL A 125 -13.46 6.81 -15.16
C VAL A 125 -13.68 5.96 -13.92
N SER A 126 -12.60 5.52 -13.30
CA SER A 126 -12.64 4.70 -12.09
C SER A 126 -11.79 5.31 -10.99
N LEU A 127 -12.21 5.13 -9.74
CA LEU A 127 -11.32 5.35 -8.60
C LEU A 127 -10.40 4.15 -8.52
N SER A 128 -9.12 4.40 -8.32
CA SER A 128 -8.15 3.35 -8.05
C SER A 128 -8.40 2.85 -6.62
N GLU A 129 -9.21 1.81 -6.50
CA GLU A 129 -9.45 1.11 -5.23
C GLU A 129 -8.34 0.09 -4.98
N VAL A 130 -7.78 0.07 -3.78
CA VAL A 130 -6.88 -1.01 -3.36
C VAL A 130 -7.74 -2.22 -3.04
N THR A 131 -8.03 -3.03 -4.05
CA THR A 131 -8.56 -4.37 -3.81
C THR A 131 -7.42 -5.26 -3.36
N THR A 132 -7.61 -5.96 -2.24
CA THR A 132 -6.57 -6.83 -1.68
C THR A 132 -6.84 -8.25 -2.16
N PRO A 133 -5.88 -8.92 -2.84
CA PRO A 133 -6.02 -10.34 -3.13
C PRO A 133 -6.06 -11.08 -1.79
N SER A 134 -7.14 -11.83 -1.58
CA SER A 134 -7.33 -12.60 -0.34
C SER A 134 -6.74 -13.99 -0.49
N GLN A 135 -7.02 -14.61 -1.62
CA GLN A 135 -6.62 -15.99 -1.92
C GLN A 135 -6.35 -16.12 -3.43
N SER A 136 -5.34 -16.92 -3.77
CA SER A 136 -5.08 -17.34 -5.14
C SER A 136 -4.85 -18.85 -5.20
N TYR A 137 -5.46 -19.47 -6.21
CA TYR A 137 -5.49 -20.89 -6.42
C TYR A 137 -4.94 -21.23 -7.80
N PHE A 138 -4.09 -22.25 -7.89
CA PHE A 138 -3.66 -22.80 -9.17
C PHE A 138 -4.38 -24.11 -9.45
N LEU A 139 -4.93 -24.21 -10.65
CA LEU A 139 -5.46 -25.44 -11.21
C LEU A 139 -4.44 -26.03 -12.17
N THR A 140 -3.92 -27.21 -11.83
CA THR A 140 -3.02 -27.99 -12.67
C THR A 140 -3.75 -29.20 -13.26
N ALA A 141 -3.36 -29.62 -14.45
CA ALA A 141 -3.86 -30.84 -15.09
C ALA A 141 -2.72 -31.59 -15.80
N ASP A 142 -2.85 -32.92 -15.93
CA ASP A 142 -1.87 -33.75 -16.64
C ASP A 142 -1.77 -33.39 -18.14
N HIS A 143 -2.86 -32.88 -18.73
CA HIS A 143 -2.91 -32.38 -20.11
C HIS A 143 -3.66 -31.03 -20.14
N PRO A 144 -3.16 -30.02 -20.88
CA PRO A 144 -3.83 -28.72 -20.99
C PRO A 144 -5.30 -28.80 -21.44
N ASP A 145 -5.62 -29.71 -22.35
CA ASP A 145 -6.99 -29.95 -22.86
C ASP A 145 -7.99 -30.32 -21.75
N ASP A 146 -7.53 -30.89 -20.62
CA ASP A 146 -8.43 -31.24 -19.51
C ASP A 146 -8.99 -30.00 -18.80
N LEU A 147 -8.36 -28.84 -18.97
CA LEU A 147 -8.80 -27.55 -18.41
C LEU A 147 -9.88 -26.85 -19.26
N GLU A 148 -10.16 -27.33 -20.47
CA GLU A 148 -11.14 -26.73 -21.39
C GLU A 148 -12.57 -26.70 -20.80
N GLN A 149 -12.92 -27.67 -19.95
CA GLN A 149 -14.21 -27.68 -19.23
C GLN A 149 -14.41 -26.46 -18.32
N LEU A 150 -13.33 -25.77 -17.94
CA LEU A 150 -13.43 -24.56 -17.13
C LEU A 150 -14.03 -23.39 -17.90
N HIS A 151 -13.97 -23.35 -19.24
CA HIS A 151 -14.60 -22.27 -20.02
C HIS A 151 -16.11 -22.20 -19.77
N GLU A 152 -16.81 -23.34 -19.84
CA GLU A 152 -18.26 -23.42 -19.60
C GLU A 152 -18.65 -23.12 -18.13
N LEU A 153 -17.70 -23.30 -17.20
CA LEU A 153 -17.94 -23.16 -15.76
C LEU A 153 -17.48 -21.81 -15.19
N LYS A 154 -16.57 -21.10 -15.89
CA LYS A 154 -15.95 -19.84 -15.46
C LYS A 154 -17.00 -18.85 -14.95
N ASP A 155 -17.95 -18.48 -15.81
CA ASP A 155 -18.95 -17.47 -15.47
C ASP A 155 -19.87 -17.93 -14.34
N ALA A 156 -20.20 -19.21 -14.29
CA ALA A 156 -21.01 -19.77 -13.21
C ALA A 156 -20.25 -19.75 -11.88
N TRP A 157 -18.94 -20.00 -11.90
CA TRP A 157 -18.06 -19.96 -10.73
C TRP A 157 -17.83 -18.53 -10.27
N THR A 158 -17.49 -17.61 -11.18
CA THR A 158 -17.37 -16.17 -10.91
C THR A 158 -18.64 -15.66 -10.22
N ASN A 159 -19.81 -15.90 -10.80
CA ASN A 159 -21.09 -15.47 -10.21
C ASN A 159 -21.39 -16.11 -8.84
N GLN A 160 -20.93 -17.34 -8.57
CA GLN A 160 -21.13 -18.02 -7.28
C GLN A 160 -20.20 -17.45 -6.21
N ILE A 161 -18.93 -17.24 -6.54
CA ILE A 161 -17.93 -16.70 -5.63
C ILE A 161 -18.22 -15.22 -5.33
N GLU A 162 -18.58 -14.41 -6.33
CA GLU A 162 -18.93 -12.99 -6.15
C GLU A 162 -20.24 -12.76 -5.37
N GLN A 163 -21.10 -13.78 -5.26
CA GLN A 163 -22.28 -13.72 -4.38
C GLN A 163 -21.92 -13.82 -2.88
N ILE A 164 -20.70 -14.23 -2.55
CA ILE A 164 -20.21 -14.24 -1.17
C ILE A 164 -20.11 -12.78 -0.70
N ASN A 165 -20.78 -12.48 0.40
CA ASN A 165 -20.79 -11.13 0.96
C ASN A 165 -19.36 -10.72 1.35
N GLY A 166 -18.85 -9.63 0.77
CA GLY A 166 -17.50 -9.12 1.01
C GLY A 166 -16.51 -9.43 -0.11
N VAL A 167 -16.87 -10.27 -1.09
CA VAL A 167 -16.09 -10.43 -2.33
C VAL A 167 -16.35 -9.24 -3.26
N SER A 168 -15.28 -8.69 -3.84
CA SER A 168 -15.34 -7.61 -4.82
C SER A 168 -15.52 -8.18 -6.21
N HIS A 169 -14.56 -9.00 -6.66
CA HIS A 169 -14.55 -9.66 -7.95
C HIS A 169 -13.60 -10.87 -7.91
N VAL A 170 -13.69 -11.72 -8.93
CA VAL A 170 -12.78 -12.86 -9.13
C VAL A 170 -12.11 -12.75 -10.49
N GLU A 171 -10.79 -12.92 -10.51
CA GLU A 171 -9.99 -12.93 -11.73
C GLU A 171 -9.56 -14.36 -12.07
N PHE A 172 -9.70 -14.73 -13.34
CA PHE A 172 -9.19 -15.97 -13.92
C PHE A 172 -8.09 -15.60 -14.91
N ASN A 173 -6.85 -16.00 -14.63
CA ASN A 173 -5.71 -15.81 -15.53
C ASN A 173 -5.25 -17.18 -16.07
N GLY A 174 -4.72 -17.20 -17.30
CA GLY A 174 -4.31 -18.45 -17.96
C GLY A 174 -5.44 -19.24 -18.62
N LEU A 175 -6.68 -18.74 -18.59
CA LEU A 175 -7.83 -19.32 -19.30
C LEU A 175 -8.10 -18.53 -20.58
N GLU A 176 -8.05 -19.21 -21.72
CA GLU A 176 -8.32 -18.64 -23.04
C GLU A 176 -9.76 -18.08 -23.16
N GLU A 177 -9.93 -16.90 -23.74
CA GLU A 177 -11.28 -16.48 -24.16
C GLU A 177 -11.57 -17.08 -25.53
N GLN A 178 -12.84 -17.42 -25.82
CA GLN A 178 -13.23 -17.97 -27.11
C GLN A 178 -13.97 -16.93 -27.95
N GLU A 179 -13.59 -16.80 -29.21
CA GLU A 179 -14.27 -15.97 -30.20
C GLU A 179 -14.66 -16.78 -31.44
N ILE A 180 -15.68 -16.30 -32.15
CA ILE A 180 -16.11 -16.87 -33.42
C ILE A 180 -15.46 -16.03 -34.51
N ILE A 181 -14.62 -16.67 -35.30
CA ILE A 181 -14.01 -16.08 -36.49
C ILE A 181 -14.75 -16.57 -37.72
N ILE A 182 -15.22 -15.63 -38.53
CA ILE A 182 -15.83 -15.88 -39.83
C ILE A 182 -14.86 -15.34 -40.89
N ASN A 183 -14.08 -16.25 -41.45
CA ASN A 183 -13.09 -15.94 -42.46
C ASN A 183 -13.67 -16.15 -43.86
N PHE A 184 -13.96 -15.05 -44.55
CA PHE A 184 -14.50 -15.06 -45.90
C PHE A 184 -13.41 -15.30 -46.93
N ASP A 185 -13.73 -16.09 -47.95
CA ASP A 185 -12.85 -16.34 -49.11
C ASP A 185 -13.18 -15.34 -50.22
N SER A 186 -12.23 -14.46 -50.54
CA SER A 186 -12.44 -13.42 -51.55
C SER A 186 -12.61 -13.97 -52.98
N GLU A 187 -11.96 -15.08 -53.33
CA GLU A 187 -12.09 -15.73 -54.65
C GLU A 187 -13.52 -16.28 -54.80
N THR A 188 -14.02 -16.93 -53.75
CA THR A 188 -15.37 -17.48 -53.72
C THR A 188 -16.44 -16.38 -53.77
N ILE A 189 -16.28 -15.28 -53.01
CA ILE A 189 -17.20 -14.13 -53.06
C ILE A 189 -17.25 -13.52 -54.47
N GLN A 190 -16.09 -13.37 -55.12
CA GLN A 190 -15.99 -12.84 -56.48
C GLN A 190 -16.65 -13.76 -57.52
N ASP A 191 -16.47 -15.07 -57.39
CA ASP A 191 -17.09 -16.08 -58.27
C ASP A 191 -18.63 -16.01 -58.24
N TYR A 192 -19.20 -15.75 -57.07
CA TYR A 192 -20.64 -15.52 -56.90
C TYR A 192 -21.11 -14.10 -57.25
N GLN A 193 -20.18 -13.20 -57.60
CA GLN A 193 -20.46 -11.80 -57.96
C GLN A 193 -21.18 -11.02 -56.85
N ILE A 194 -20.89 -11.33 -55.59
CA ILE A 194 -21.44 -10.64 -54.41
C ILE A 194 -20.44 -9.58 -53.95
N GLN A 195 -20.91 -8.46 -53.41
CA GLN A 195 -20.05 -7.50 -52.73
C GLN A 195 -20.02 -7.80 -51.24
N PHE A 196 -18.85 -7.68 -50.59
CA PHE A 196 -18.72 -7.92 -49.15
C PHE A 196 -19.67 -7.04 -48.31
N ALA A 197 -19.93 -5.80 -48.73
CA ALA A 197 -20.90 -4.91 -48.08
C ALA A 197 -22.35 -5.46 -48.10
N ASP A 198 -22.74 -6.19 -49.15
CA ASP A 198 -24.06 -6.85 -49.22
C ASP A 198 -24.14 -8.02 -48.23
N ILE A 199 -23.02 -8.72 -48.01
CA ILE A 199 -22.90 -9.77 -47.00
C ILE A 199 -23.08 -9.18 -45.61
N LEU A 200 -22.34 -8.11 -45.30
CA LEU A 200 -22.42 -7.42 -44.01
C LEU A 200 -23.86 -6.95 -43.72
N THR A 201 -24.50 -6.30 -44.69
CA THR A 201 -25.90 -5.85 -44.56
C THR A 201 -26.85 -7.03 -44.33
N ALA A 202 -26.66 -8.14 -45.04
CA ALA A 202 -27.50 -9.34 -44.88
C ALA A 202 -27.32 -10.00 -43.51
N LEU A 203 -26.09 -10.00 -42.97
CA LEU A 203 -25.83 -10.47 -41.61
C LEU A 203 -26.47 -9.54 -40.58
N GLU A 204 -26.37 -8.21 -40.74
CA GLU A 204 -26.95 -7.24 -39.79
C GLU A 204 -28.47 -7.38 -39.71
N ASP A 205 -29.12 -7.51 -40.87
CA ASP A 205 -30.57 -7.67 -40.98
C ASP A 205 -31.08 -8.96 -40.31
N GLU A 206 -30.29 -10.04 -40.34
CA GLU A 206 -30.67 -11.34 -39.77
C GLU A 206 -30.35 -11.42 -38.27
N TRP A 207 -29.21 -10.89 -37.84
CA TRP A 207 -28.70 -11.08 -36.46
C TRP A 207 -29.14 -9.98 -35.49
N ASN A 208 -29.53 -8.80 -35.99
CA ASN A 208 -29.97 -7.69 -35.14
C ASN A 208 -31.42 -7.26 -35.45
N PRO A 209 -32.43 -8.11 -35.13
CA PRO A 209 -33.82 -7.81 -35.45
C PRO A 209 -34.36 -6.63 -34.64
N ASN A 210 -35.18 -5.80 -35.29
CA ASN A 210 -35.87 -4.71 -34.60
C ASN A 210 -36.84 -5.22 -33.51
N PRO A 211 -36.86 -4.62 -32.29
CA PRO A 211 -37.82 -4.96 -31.26
C PRO A 211 -39.27 -4.79 -31.72
N LEU A 212 -40.09 -5.85 -31.60
CA LEU A 212 -41.48 -5.85 -32.09
C LEU A 212 -42.50 -5.17 -31.15
N GLY A 213 -42.09 -4.84 -29.93
CA GLY A 213 -42.93 -4.18 -28.93
C GLY A 213 -43.99 -5.09 -28.29
N GLU A 214 -45.10 -4.50 -27.84
CA GLU A 214 -46.14 -5.21 -27.10
C GLU A 214 -47.52 -5.02 -27.75
N GLN A 215 -48.34 -6.07 -27.69
CA GLN A 215 -49.75 -6.03 -28.06
C GLN A 215 -50.62 -5.97 -26.80
N THR A 216 -51.36 -4.88 -26.63
CA THR A 216 -52.40 -4.77 -25.60
C THR A 216 -53.72 -5.39 -26.06
N THR A 217 -54.27 -6.28 -25.26
CA THR A 217 -55.59 -6.91 -25.45
C THR A 217 -56.45 -6.71 -24.20
N ASP A 218 -57.77 -6.95 -24.31
CA ASP A 218 -58.71 -6.82 -23.18
C ASP A 218 -58.35 -7.71 -21.96
N ASP A 219 -57.59 -8.78 -22.20
CA ASP A 219 -57.11 -9.73 -21.18
C ASP A 219 -55.66 -9.46 -20.70
N GLY A 220 -55.00 -8.38 -21.18
CA GLY A 220 -53.64 -7.98 -20.76
C GLY A 220 -52.68 -7.67 -21.91
N TYR A 221 -51.39 -7.48 -21.59
CA TYR A 221 -50.31 -7.22 -22.55
C TYR A 221 -49.64 -8.53 -22.98
N ARG A 222 -49.20 -8.59 -24.24
CA ARG A 222 -48.39 -9.68 -24.81
C ARG A 222 -47.17 -9.09 -25.48
N THR A 223 -45.97 -9.45 -25.03
CA THR A 223 -44.72 -9.12 -25.71
C THR A 223 -44.66 -9.87 -27.04
N LEU A 224 -44.31 -9.17 -28.11
CA LEU A 224 -44.10 -9.75 -29.42
C LEU A 224 -42.60 -10.03 -29.56
N THR A 225 -42.25 -11.28 -29.86
CA THR A 225 -40.87 -11.70 -30.09
C THR A 225 -40.77 -12.34 -31.47
N ILE A 226 -39.61 -12.18 -32.10
CA ILE A 226 -39.23 -12.89 -33.31
C ILE A 226 -37.99 -13.73 -33.00
N ASN A 227 -38.00 -14.97 -33.48
CA ASN A 227 -36.83 -15.81 -33.38
C ASN A 227 -35.79 -15.31 -34.39
N HIS A 228 -34.55 -15.25 -33.96
CA HIS A 228 -33.37 -14.91 -34.76
C HIS A 228 -32.25 -15.89 -34.37
N ILE A 229 -31.19 -15.90 -35.17
CA ILE A 229 -30.02 -16.75 -34.96
C ILE A 229 -29.37 -16.39 -33.63
N ASN A 230 -29.28 -17.38 -32.73
CA ASN A 230 -28.63 -17.26 -31.42
C ASN A 230 -27.70 -18.45 -31.13
N ASP A 231 -27.73 -19.49 -31.96
CA ASP A 231 -26.91 -20.67 -31.81
C ASP A 231 -25.81 -20.66 -32.87
N ILE A 232 -24.60 -21.04 -32.50
CA ILE A 232 -23.47 -21.10 -33.40
C ILE A 232 -23.74 -22.02 -34.60
N ASN A 233 -24.50 -23.10 -34.39
CA ASN A 233 -24.84 -24.04 -35.46
C ASN A 233 -25.82 -23.45 -36.48
N GLU A 234 -26.54 -22.39 -36.12
CA GLU A 234 -27.47 -21.69 -37.02
C GLU A 234 -26.76 -20.62 -37.88
N ILE A 235 -25.57 -20.17 -37.47
CA ILE A 235 -24.74 -19.18 -38.21
C ILE A 235 -24.41 -19.70 -39.62
N GLU A 236 -23.99 -20.95 -39.73
CA GLU A 236 -23.58 -21.58 -41.00
C GLU A 236 -24.70 -21.56 -42.07
N ASP A 237 -25.96 -21.64 -41.62
CA ASP A 237 -27.15 -21.70 -42.46
C ASP A 237 -27.70 -20.30 -42.82
N THR A 238 -27.02 -19.22 -42.40
CA THR A 238 -27.42 -17.85 -42.73
C THR A 238 -27.42 -17.65 -44.24
N ARG A 239 -28.53 -17.11 -44.77
CA ARG A 239 -28.74 -16.99 -46.22
C ARG A 239 -28.35 -15.62 -46.74
N ILE A 240 -27.30 -15.58 -47.53
CA ILE A 240 -26.82 -14.37 -48.20
C ILE A 240 -27.48 -14.25 -49.58
N PRO A 241 -28.18 -13.15 -49.90
CA PRO A 241 -28.84 -12.96 -51.18
C PRO A 241 -27.84 -12.75 -52.32
N THR A 242 -27.96 -13.55 -53.38
CA THR A 242 -27.10 -13.48 -54.59
C THR A 242 -27.92 -12.97 -55.78
N GLY A 243 -28.30 -11.68 -55.77
CA GLY A 243 -29.01 -11.03 -56.89
C GLY A 243 -30.09 -11.90 -57.57
N ASP A 244 -29.94 -12.17 -58.88
CA ASP A 244 -30.86 -12.97 -59.70
C ASP A 244 -30.73 -14.51 -59.50
N GLN A 245 -29.74 -14.98 -58.74
CA GLN A 245 -29.40 -16.41 -58.57
C GLN A 245 -30.01 -17.06 -57.32
N GLY A 246 -30.69 -16.31 -56.45
CA GLY A 246 -31.33 -16.83 -55.24
C GLY A 246 -30.59 -16.39 -53.97
N SER A 247 -30.28 -17.33 -53.07
CA SER A 247 -29.44 -17.09 -51.90
C SER A 247 -28.49 -18.26 -51.71
N ILE A 248 -27.34 -17.98 -51.12
CA ILE A 248 -26.31 -18.94 -50.77
C ILE A 248 -26.15 -19.00 -49.24
N ASN A 249 -25.71 -20.14 -48.71
CA ASN A 249 -25.44 -20.26 -47.27
C ASN A 249 -24.07 -19.63 -46.94
N LEU A 250 -23.95 -19.10 -45.72
CA LEU A 250 -22.73 -18.46 -45.25
C LEU A 250 -21.52 -19.41 -45.26
N ASN A 251 -21.72 -20.68 -44.92
CA ASN A 251 -20.66 -21.69 -44.96
C ASN A 251 -20.11 -22.02 -46.36
N GLU A 252 -20.80 -21.62 -47.43
CA GLU A 252 -20.29 -21.73 -48.80
C GLU A 252 -19.44 -20.51 -49.20
N LEU A 253 -19.43 -19.43 -48.39
CA LEU A 253 -18.69 -18.19 -48.63
C LEU A 253 -17.57 -17.94 -47.60
N ALA A 254 -17.65 -18.56 -46.43
CA ALA A 254 -16.72 -18.35 -45.32
C ALA A 254 -16.48 -19.63 -44.51
N GLU A 255 -15.28 -19.72 -43.95
CA GLU A 255 -14.95 -20.66 -42.89
C GLU A 255 -15.32 -20.06 -41.53
N ILE A 256 -16.13 -20.77 -40.75
CA ILE A 256 -16.56 -20.35 -39.43
C ILE A 256 -15.88 -21.25 -38.41
N THR A 257 -15.03 -20.67 -37.57
CA THR A 257 -14.28 -21.38 -36.53
C THR A 257 -14.49 -20.73 -35.18
N VAL A 258 -14.80 -21.52 -34.16
CA VAL A 258 -14.55 -21.12 -32.77
C VAL A 258 -13.07 -21.29 -32.54
N THR A 259 -12.40 -20.22 -32.15
CA THR A 259 -11.00 -20.26 -31.76
C THR A 259 -10.86 -19.54 -30.44
N SER A 260 -9.83 -19.90 -29.70
CA SER A 260 -9.35 -19.06 -28.63
C SER A 260 -8.83 -17.74 -29.19
N THR A 261 -9.11 -16.64 -28.50
CA THR A 261 -8.54 -15.31 -28.73
C THR A 261 -7.02 -15.42 -28.85
N GLN A 262 -6.39 -14.56 -29.64
CA GLN A 262 -4.93 -14.58 -29.83
C GLN A 262 -4.18 -14.47 -28.49
N GLN A 263 -3.61 -15.62 -28.09
CA GLN A 263 -2.65 -15.88 -27.02
C GLN A 263 -3.10 -15.51 -25.58
N PRO A 264 -3.51 -16.49 -24.73
CA PRO A 264 -3.75 -16.23 -23.32
C PRO A 264 -2.45 -15.81 -22.63
N ASP A 265 -2.57 -15.22 -21.45
CA ASP A 265 -1.42 -15.06 -20.60
C ASP A 265 -0.93 -16.43 -20.15
N LEU A 266 0.35 -16.71 -20.39
CA LEU A 266 0.92 -18.02 -20.09
C LEU A 266 1.40 -18.02 -18.65
N ILE A 267 0.88 -18.98 -17.89
CA ILE A 267 1.22 -19.14 -16.47
C ILE A 267 1.73 -20.56 -16.27
N THR A 268 2.90 -20.67 -15.65
CA THR A 268 3.47 -21.95 -15.26
C THR A 268 3.78 -21.96 -13.77
N TYR A 269 3.66 -23.14 -13.16
CA TYR A 269 4.03 -23.40 -11.78
C TYR A 269 4.86 -24.69 -11.73
N ASP A 270 6.11 -24.58 -11.30
CA ASP A 270 7.12 -25.66 -11.33
C ASP A 270 7.18 -26.39 -12.69
N GLY A 271 7.07 -25.63 -13.78
CA GLY A 271 7.11 -26.14 -15.17
C GLY A 271 5.78 -26.65 -15.75
N ASP A 272 4.72 -26.79 -14.95
CA ASP A 272 3.39 -27.20 -15.43
C ASP A 272 2.50 -25.98 -15.75
N SER A 273 1.73 -26.02 -16.84
CA SER A 273 0.77 -24.95 -17.18
C SER A 273 -0.38 -24.90 -16.18
N VAL A 274 -0.75 -23.70 -15.73
CA VAL A 274 -1.79 -23.51 -14.71
C VAL A 274 -2.80 -22.45 -15.08
N ILE A 275 -4.03 -22.63 -14.60
CA ILE A 275 -5.02 -21.56 -14.52
C ILE A 275 -5.00 -21.02 -13.10
N ASN A 276 -4.80 -19.71 -12.98
CA ASN A 276 -4.83 -19.00 -11.72
C ASN A 276 -6.23 -18.41 -11.47
N ILE A 277 -6.78 -18.64 -10.29
CA ILE A 277 -8.02 -18.03 -9.80
C ILE A 277 -7.67 -17.16 -8.61
N THR A 278 -7.84 -15.85 -8.73
CA THR A 278 -7.57 -14.89 -7.66
C THR A 278 -8.87 -14.25 -7.18
N VAL A 279 -9.11 -14.27 -5.86
CA VAL A 279 -10.30 -13.68 -5.25
C VAL A 279 -9.94 -12.40 -4.53
N PHE A 280 -10.60 -11.30 -4.91
CA PHE A 280 -10.40 -9.97 -4.34
C PHE A 280 -11.54 -9.61 -3.38
N LEU A 281 -11.20 -9.05 -2.22
CA LEU A 281 -12.19 -8.60 -1.24
C LEU A 281 -12.50 -7.11 -1.39
N GLN A 282 -13.71 -6.73 -0.98
CA GLN A 282 -14.11 -5.34 -0.85
C GLN A 282 -13.33 -4.64 0.25
N SER A 283 -13.10 -3.34 0.06
CA SER A 283 -12.68 -2.41 1.11
C SER A 283 -13.56 -2.57 2.36
N GLY A 284 -12.99 -2.38 3.56
CA GLY A 284 -13.76 -2.52 4.82
C GLY A 284 -14.01 -3.95 5.38
N GLU A 285 -13.75 -5.02 4.62
CA GLU A 285 -14.00 -6.41 5.03
C GLU A 285 -12.95 -7.06 5.95
N ASP A 286 -13.36 -8.14 6.62
CA ASP A 286 -12.53 -9.03 7.46
C ASP A 286 -11.96 -10.16 6.61
N ILE A 287 -10.63 -10.22 6.48
CA ILE A 287 -9.95 -11.16 5.57
C ILE A 287 -10.12 -12.61 6.03
N PRO A 288 -9.86 -12.98 7.31
CA PRO A 288 -9.94 -14.39 7.72
C PRO A 288 -11.35 -14.98 7.60
N SER A 289 -12.39 -14.23 7.96
CA SER A 289 -13.77 -14.74 7.88
C SER A 289 -14.23 -14.96 6.44
N ASN A 290 -13.85 -14.07 5.52
CA ASN A 290 -14.20 -14.22 4.10
C ASN A 290 -13.37 -15.30 3.41
N SER A 291 -12.07 -15.38 3.71
CA SER A 291 -11.17 -16.42 3.20
C SER A 291 -11.74 -17.82 3.45
N GLN A 292 -12.22 -18.10 4.67
CA GLN A 292 -12.84 -19.39 4.98
C GLN A 292 -14.11 -19.67 4.15
N LEU A 293 -14.94 -18.66 3.88
CA LEU A 293 -16.15 -18.83 3.08
C LEU A 293 -15.81 -19.10 1.60
N VAL A 294 -14.79 -18.42 1.08
CA VAL A 294 -14.28 -18.62 -0.27
C VAL A 294 -13.69 -20.02 -0.42
N ASP A 295 -12.84 -20.46 0.52
CA ASP A 295 -12.28 -21.81 0.56
C ASP A 295 -13.37 -22.90 0.53
N GLU A 296 -14.40 -22.75 1.38
CA GLU A 296 -15.52 -23.69 1.44
C GLU A 296 -16.27 -23.77 0.10
N GLU A 297 -16.44 -22.63 -0.59
CA GLU A 297 -17.09 -22.56 -1.89
C GLU A 297 -16.21 -23.12 -3.01
N VAL A 298 -14.94 -22.71 -3.12
CA VAL A 298 -14.00 -23.20 -4.14
C VAL A 298 -13.81 -24.72 -4.02
N GLN A 299 -13.68 -25.26 -2.81
CA GLN A 299 -13.62 -26.72 -2.60
C GLN A 299 -14.91 -27.44 -3.01
N SER A 300 -16.07 -26.80 -2.84
CA SER A 300 -17.35 -27.33 -3.32
C SER A 300 -17.42 -27.32 -4.85
N LEU A 301 -16.96 -26.25 -5.49
CA LEU A 301 -16.90 -26.10 -6.95
C LEU A 301 -15.96 -27.12 -7.59
N MET A 302 -14.82 -27.43 -6.97
CA MET A 302 -13.90 -28.48 -7.42
C MET A 302 -14.55 -29.86 -7.58
N THR A 303 -15.67 -30.15 -6.90
CA THR A 303 -16.39 -31.42 -7.08
C THR A 303 -17.10 -31.56 -8.43
N GLN A 304 -17.20 -30.46 -9.19
CA GLN A 304 -17.77 -30.42 -10.54
C GLN A 304 -16.74 -30.80 -11.61
N LEU A 305 -15.45 -30.72 -11.29
CA LEU A 305 -14.34 -31.03 -12.19
C LEU A 305 -13.92 -32.51 -12.11
N PRO A 306 -13.30 -33.06 -13.18
CA PRO A 306 -12.71 -34.40 -13.16
C PRO A 306 -11.64 -34.57 -12.07
N GLU A 307 -11.46 -35.79 -11.54
CA GLU A 307 -10.40 -36.11 -10.55
C GLU A 307 -8.96 -35.92 -11.09
N VAL A 308 -8.79 -35.54 -12.36
CA VAL A 308 -7.49 -35.28 -13.01
C VAL A 308 -6.98 -33.86 -12.72
N ILE A 309 -7.88 -32.93 -12.38
CA ILE A 309 -7.51 -31.54 -12.08
C ILE A 309 -7.17 -31.41 -10.59
N ASN A 310 -5.98 -30.90 -10.29
CA ASN A 310 -5.55 -30.66 -8.91
C ASN A 310 -5.65 -29.17 -8.57
N LEU A 311 -6.19 -28.89 -7.37
CA LEU A 311 -6.23 -27.55 -6.80
C LEU A 311 -5.03 -27.37 -5.87
N HIS A 312 -4.19 -26.39 -6.17
CA HIS A 312 -3.12 -25.92 -5.31
C HIS A 312 -3.55 -24.58 -4.70
N HIS A 313 -3.53 -24.49 -3.37
CA HIS A 313 -3.70 -23.21 -2.69
C HIS A 313 -2.37 -22.47 -2.75
N TYR A 314 -2.21 -21.58 -3.72
CA TYR A 314 -0.94 -20.92 -3.97
C TYR A 314 -0.72 -19.81 -2.95
N PHE A 315 -1.70 -18.95 -2.72
CA PHE A 315 -1.59 -17.82 -1.80
C PHE A 315 -2.83 -17.71 -0.91
N ALA A 316 -2.59 -17.42 0.38
CA ALA A 316 -3.61 -17.29 1.40
C ALA A 316 -3.23 -16.21 2.40
N GLN A 317 -3.93 -15.08 2.39
CA GLN A 317 -3.60 -13.98 3.29
C GLN A 317 -4.01 -14.28 4.75
N ASP A 318 -5.04 -15.10 4.95
CA ASP A 318 -5.56 -15.45 6.28
C ASP A 318 -4.58 -16.30 7.11
N GLU A 319 -3.86 -17.24 6.48
CA GLU A 319 -2.81 -18.03 7.16
C GLU A 319 -1.69 -17.11 7.68
N PHE A 320 -1.30 -16.13 6.86
CA PHE A 320 -0.31 -15.14 7.24
C PHE A 320 -0.81 -14.27 8.41
N ILE A 321 -2.03 -13.73 8.29
CA ILE A 321 -2.67 -12.94 9.35
C ILE A 321 -2.76 -13.75 10.64
N ALA A 322 -3.19 -15.02 10.59
CA ALA A 322 -3.32 -15.86 11.77
C ALA A 322 -1.99 -16.03 12.51
N ASN A 323 -0.90 -16.33 11.80
CA ASN A 323 0.44 -16.48 12.38
C ASN A 323 0.93 -15.19 13.03
N VAL A 324 0.82 -14.06 12.31
CA VAL A 324 1.25 -12.75 12.82
C VAL A 324 0.43 -12.33 14.03
N PHE A 325 -0.89 -12.50 14.00
CA PHE A 325 -1.74 -12.15 15.14
C PHE A 325 -1.49 -13.05 16.34
N ASP A 326 -1.25 -14.35 16.14
CA ASP A 326 -0.88 -15.25 17.23
C ASP A 326 0.42 -14.80 17.90
N ASP A 327 1.43 -14.40 17.13
CA ASP A 327 2.70 -13.87 17.64
C ASP A 327 2.53 -12.51 18.34
N LEU A 328 1.69 -11.63 17.79
CA LEU A 328 1.39 -10.33 18.38
C LEU A 328 0.55 -10.46 19.67
N PHE A 329 -0.44 -11.36 19.70
CA PHE A 329 -1.22 -11.66 20.90
C PHE A 329 -0.39 -12.36 21.96
N LEU A 330 0.50 -13.27 21.57
CA LEU A 330 1.48 -13.86 22.47
C LEU A 330 2.40 -12.79 23.04
N SER A 331 2.91 -11.88 22.21
CA SER A 331 3.74 -10.75 22.63
C SER A 331 3.00 -9.81 23.58
N LEU A 332 1.74 -9.49 23.29
CA LEU A 332 0.86 -8.73 24.17
C LEU A 332 0.63 -9.46 25.51
N ALA A 333 0.40 -10.77 25.49
CA ALA A 333 0.21 -11.59 26.67
C ALA A 333 1.49 -11.65 27.53
N ILE A 334 2.65 -11.83 26.90
CA ILE A 334 3.98 -11.77 27.54
C ILE A 334 4.18 -10.40 28.16
N ALA A 335 3.89 -9.32 27.45
CA ALA A 335 3.99 -7.95 27.96
C ALA A 335 3.08 -7.75 29.19
N VAL A 336 1.81 -8.17 29.13
CA VAL A 336 0.88 -8.10 30.27
C VAL A 336 1.40 -8.90 31.47
N LEU A 337 1.86 -10.14 31.26
CA LEU A 337 2.41 -10.98 32.32
C LEU A 337 3.68 -10.38 32.91
N ALA A 338 4.56 -9.85 32.09
CA ALA A 338 5.78 -9.19 32.50
C ALA A 338 5.48 -7.94 33.35
N VAL A 339 4.55 -7.11 32.93
CA VAL A 339 4.09 -5.96 33.72
C VAL A 339 3.52 -6.40 35.06
N ILE A 340 2.70 -7.46 35.10
CA ILE A 340 2.17 -8.02 36.34
C ILE A 340 3.33 -8.49 37.24
N LEU A 341 4.31 -9.19 36.68
CA LEU A 341 5.49 -9.63 37.40
C LEU A 341 6.27 -8.45 38.00
N VAL A 342 6.59 -7.43 37.20
CA VAL A 342 7.32 -6.23 37.65
C VAL A 342 6.54 -5.49 38.75
N THR A 343 5.23 -5.31 38.58
CA THR A 343 4.39 -4.66 39.58
C THR A 343 4.29 -5.48 40.87
N THR A 344 4.36 -6.82 40.84
CA THR A 344 4.45 -7.65 42.07
C THR A 344 5.78 -7.54 42.80
N LEU A 345 6.88 -7.31 42.07
CA LEU A 345 8.19 -7.01 42.66
C LEU A 345 8.20 -5.65 43.37
N GLY A 346 7.51 -4.67 42.77
CA GLY A 346 7.49 -3.26 43.16
C GLY A 346 6.36 -2.81 44.08
N LEU A 347 5.23 -3.50 44.18
CA LEU A 347 4.06 -3.06 44.96
C LEU A 347 3.64 -4.10 46.01
N THR A 348 2.62 -3.79 46.83
CA THR A 348 1.98 -4.82 47.67
C THR A 348 1.23 -5.79 46.79
N PHE A 349 1.10 -7.05 47.20
CA PHE A 349 0.30 -8.05 46.47
C PHE A 349 -1.08 -7.53 46.04
N MET A 350 -1.81 -6.85 46.94
CA MET A 350 -3.10 -6.22 46.60
C MET A 350 -2.95 -4.98 45.72
N GLY A 351 -1.86 -4.23 45.83
CA GLY A 351 -1.54 -3.15 44.89
C GLY A 351 -1.32 -3.69 43.47
N SER A 352 -0.57 -4.78 43.35
CA SER A 352 -0.28 -5.44 42.06
C SER A 352 -1.54 -6.03 41.43
N ILE A 353 -2.42 -6.68 42.20
CA ILE A 353 -3.72 -7.15 41.67
C ILE A 353 -4.58 -5.99 41.15
N VAL A 354 -4.60 -4.86 41.86
CA VAL A 354 -5.40 -3.69 41.42
C VAL A 354 -4.87 -3.12 40.11
N VAL A 355 -3.54 -3.05 39.97
CA VAL A 355 -2.90 -2.62 38.72
C VAL A 355 -3.13 -3.66 37.61
N ALA A 356 -3.02 -4.96 37.92
CA ALA A 356 -3.26 -6.05 36.98
C ALA A 356 -4.70 -6.04 36.42
N ILE A 357 -5.71 -5.70 37.22
CA ILE A 357 -7.10 -5.55 36.74
C ILE A 357 -7.25 -4.29 35.89
N ALA A 358 -6.56 -3.20 36.26
CA ALA A 358 -6.64 -1.94 35.53
C ALA A 358 -6.12 -2.06 34.09
N ILE A 359 -5.13 -2.92 33.85
CA ILE A 359 -4.50 -3.09 32.54
C ILE A 359 -5.49 -3.61 31.46
N PRO A 360 -6.05 -4.84 31.54
CA PRO A 360 -7.00 -5.33 30.53
C PRO A 360 -8.25 -4.45 30.46
N THR A 361 -8.70 -3.90 31.59
CA THR A 361 -9.86 -3.01 31.59
C THR A 361 -9.60 -1.77 30.75
N SER A 362 -8.40 -1.21 30.80
CA SER A 362 -8.08 0.00 30.04
C SER A 362 -7.89 -0.28 28.56
N LEU A 363 -7.30 -1.43 28.20
CA LEU A 363 -7.19 -1.88 26.81
C LEU A 363 -8.57 -2.10 26.19
N ILE A 364 -9.42 -2.92 26.80
CA ILE A 364 -10.78 -3.21 26.30
C ILE A 364 -11.63 -1.94 26.17
N LEU A 365 -11.53 -1.01 27.13
CA LEU A 365 -12.24 0.27 27.04
C LEU A 365 -11.65 1.20 25.97
N GLY A 366 -10.36 1.07 25.65
CA GLY A 366 -9.68 1.80 24.58
C GLY A 366 -10.12 1.39 23.19
N LEU A 367 -10.63 0.16 23.02
CA LEU A 367 -11.15 -0.33 21.74
C LEU A 367 -12.52 0.27 21.37
N ILE A 368 -13.33 0.65 22.37
CA ILE A 368 -14.71 1.18 22.18
C ILE A 368 -14.79 2.31 21.13
N PRO A 369 -13.92 3.34 21.14
CA PRO A 369 -13.98 4.42 20.14
C PRO A 369 -13.40 4.06 18.77
N LEU A 370 -12.70 2.94 18.58
CA LEU A 370 -11.98 2.65 17.33
C LEU A 370 -12.89 2.55 16.09
N PRO A 371 -14.07 1.91 16.14
CA PRO A 371 -14.96 1.90 14.98
C PRO A 371 -15.43 3.30 14.56
N LEU A 372 -15.53 4.25 15.50
CA LEU A 372 -15.88 5.64 15.20
C LEU A 372 -14.72 6.43 14.58
N LEU A 373 -13.49 5.93 14.71
CA LEU A 373 -12.28 6.50 14.13
C LEU A 373 -11.91 5.84 12.79
N GLY A 374 -12.70 4.86 12.32
CA GLY A 374 -12.38 4.08 11.12
C GLY A 374 -11.08 3.28 11.29
N THR A 375 -10.78 2.81 12.50
CA THR A 375 -9.58 2.01 12.78
C THR A 375 -9.97 0.55 13.01
N ASP A 376 -9.49 -0.30 12.14
CA ASP A 376 -9.55 -1.76 12.13
C ASP A 376 -8.51 -2.39 13.08
N LEU A 377 -8.59 -3.72 13.24
CA LEU A 377 -7.61 -4.49 13.99
C LEU A 377 -6.54 -5.01 13.02
N ASN A 378 -5.41 -4.31 12.94
CA ASN A 378 -4.23 -4.68 12.15
C ASN A 378 -2.94 -4.71 12.99
N GLN A 379 -1.82 -5.11 12.40
CA GLN A 379 -0.52 -5.16 13.10
C GLN A 379 -0.17 -3.84 13.81
N ILE A 380 -0.33 -2.71 13.11
CA ILE A 380 -0.03 -1.36 13.60
C ILE A 380 -0.91 -0.99 14.81
N SER A 381 -2.18 -1.36 14.76
CA SER A 381 -3.14 -1.17 15.85
C SER A 381 -2.74 -1.97 17.11
N VAL A 382 -2.31 -3.23 16.95
CA VAL A 382 -1.90 -4.12 18.04
C VAL A 382 -0.58 -3.65 18.66
N ILE A 383 0.39 -3.23 17.85
CA ILE A 383 1.62 -2.59 18.32
C ILE A 383 1.31 -1.30 19.08
N GLY A 384 0.38 -0.48 18.56
CA GLY A 384 -0.17 0.67 19.28
C GLY A 384 -0.70 0.30 20.67
N ALA A 385 -1.41 -0.83 20.80
CA ALA A 385 -1.89 -1.36 22.07
C ALA A 385 -0.76 -1.84 23.00
N ILE A 386 0.30 -2.48 22.47
CA ILE A 386 1.48 -2.92 23.23
C ILE A 386 2.27 -1.70 23.75
N ILE A 387 2.47 -0.68 22.92
CA ILE A 387 3.13 0.57 23.33
C ILE A 387 2.28 1.28 24.38
N ALA A 388 0.96 1.37 24.15
CA ALA A 388 0.04 1.91 25.13
C ALA A 388 0.16 1.16 26.46
N LEU A 389 0.15 -0.17 26.45
CA LEU A 389 0.35 -1.01 27.64
C LEU A 389 1.63 -0.66 28.40
N GLY A 390 2.76 -0.47 27.71
CA GLY A 390 4.03 -0.11 28.32
C GLY A 390 4.01 1.21 29.09
N ILE A 391 3.13 2.15 28.71
CA ILE A 391 3.02 3.50 29.31
C ILE A 391 1.82 3.58 30.28
N LEU A 392 0.74 2.87 29.98
CA LEU A 392 -0.59 2.91 30.58
C LEU A 392 -0.62 2.55 32.07
N VAL A 393 0.24 1.61 32.46
CA VAL A 393 0.27 1.02 33.80
C VAL A 393 0.66 2.06 34.84
N ASP A 394 1.39 3.08 34.40
CA ASP A 394 2.05 4.01 35.28
C ASP A 394 1.08 4.87 36.10
N ASP A 395 -0.05 5.28 35.54
CA ASP A 395 -1.02 6.12 36.24
C ASP A 395 -1.69 5.35 37.39
N SER A 396 -1.98 4.07 37.11
CA SER A 396 -2.46 3.12 38.12
C SER A 396 -1.39 2.85 39.19
N ILE A 397 -0.11 2.70 38.82
CA ILE A 397 1.01 2.52 39.77
C ILE A 397 1.15 3.74 40.68
N VAL A 398 1.27 4.94 40.10
CA VAL A 398 1.52 6.19 40.84
C VAL A 398 0.37 6.49 41.80
N LEU A 399 -0.88 6.34 41.33
CA LEU A 399 -2.04 6.60 42.16
C LEU A 399 -2.20 5.55 43.26
N ASN A 400 -2.01 4.26 42.95
CA ASN A 400 -2.07 3.19 43.94
C ASN A 400 -1.01 3.38 45.04
N ASP A 401 0.24 3.68 44.66
CA ASP A 401 1.32 3.91 45.64
C ASP A 401 1.04 5.15 46.49
N ASN A 402 0.50 6.24 45.90
CA ASN A 402 0.18 7.42 46.69
C ASN A 402 -1.00 7.22 47.66
N ILE A 403 -2.05 6.48 47.25
CA ILE A 403 -3.14 6.08 48.16
C ILE A 403 -2.58 5.20 49.29
N GLU A 404 -1.69 4.27 48.96
CA GLU A 404 -1.05 3.40 49.95
C GLU A 404 -0.16 4.19 50.93
N ARG A 405 0.57 5.19 50.44
CA ARG A 405 1.34 6.14 51.26
C ARG A 405 0.45 6.87 52.26
N ARG A 406 -0.73 7.34 51.85
CA ARG A 406 -1.70 7.98 52.77
C ARG A 406 -2.22 7.03 53.84
N TYR A 407 -2.51 5.79 53.48
CA TYR A 407 -2.90 4.77 54.46
C TYR A 407 -1.76 4.46 55.46
N ARG A 408 -0.49 4.43 55.01
CA ARG A 408 0.68 4.28 55.90
C ARG A 408 0.84 5.45 56.87
N LEU A 409 0.52 6.67 56.44
CA LEU A 409 0.54 7.88 57.27
C LEU A 409 -0.62 7.90 58.30
N GLY A 410 -1.53 6.92 58.26
CA GLY A 410 -2.60 6.76 59.24
C GLY A 410 -3.93 7.42 58.86
N ASP A 411 -4.10 7.89 57.62
CA ASP A 411 -5.38 8.44 57.16
C ASP A 411 -6.48 7.35 57.13
N GLN A 412 -7.72 7.71 57.50
CA GLN A 412 -8.90 6.84 57.40
C GLN A 412 -9.24 6.50 55.94
N ALA A 413 -9.86 5.34 55.66
CA ALA A 413 -10.14 4.85 54.31
C ALA A 413 -10.64 5.92 53.32
N LEU A 414 -11.78 6.57 53.61
CA LEU A 414 -12.36 7.57 52.71
C LEU A 414 -11.47 8.82 52.56
N SER A 415 -10.93 9.33 53.68
CA SER A 415 -10.11 10.56 53.69
C SER A 415 -8.77 10.34 53.00
N GLY A 416 -8.13 9.20 53.28
CA GLY A 416 -6.86 8.78 52.71
C GLY A 416 -6.94 8.57 51.21
N THR A 417 -7.99 7.89 50.71
CA THR A 417 -8.19 7.75 49.25
C THR A 417 -8.38 9.12 48.59
N VAL A 418 -9.24 9.97 49.14
CA VAL A 418 -9.53 11.29 48.55
C VAL A 418 -8.30 12.20 48.55
N LYS A 419 -7.55 12.23 49.64
CA LYS A 419 -6.28 12.99 49.72
C LYS A 419 -5.23 12.41 48.77
N GLY A 420 -5.13 11.09 48.69
CA GLY A 420 -4.22 10.39 47.80
C GLY A 420 -4.47 10.77 46.34
N ILE A 421 -5.73 10.76 45.90
CA ILE A 421 -6.09 11.22 44.55
C ILE A 421 -5.76 12.70 44.38
N LYS A 422 -6.16 13.56 45.33
CA LYS A 422 -6.00 15.02 45.19
C LYS A 422 -4.54 15.47 45.02
N GLU A 423 -3.59 14.73 45.60
CA GLU A 423 -2.16 15.04 45.48
C GLU A 423 -1.57 14.78 44.09
N VAL A 424 -2.06 13.75 43.38
CA VAL A 424 -1.45 13.30 42.11
C VAL A 424 -2.35 13.52 40.89
N ARG A 425 -3.65 13.76 41.07
CA ARG A 425 -4.63 13.86 39.97
C ARG A 425 -4.21 14.85 38.88
N ASN A 426 -3.81 16.06 39.27
CA ASN A 426 -3.44 17.08 38.27
C ASN A 426 -2.20 16.62 37.50
N SER A 427 -1.19 16.10 38.19
CA SER A 427 0.02 15.56 37.55
C SER A 427 -0.29 14.40 36.60
N ILE A 428 -1.21 13.50 36.96
CA ILE A 428 -1.63 12.37 36.12
C ILE A 428 -2.33 12.87 34.85
N ILE A 429 -3.37 13.70 34.99
CA ILE A 429 -4.13 14.22 33.83
C ILE A 429 -3.22 14.99 32.88
N THR A 430 -2.37 15.87 33.44
CA THR A 430 -1.41 16.64 32.63
C THR A 430 -0.40 15.74 31.95
N SER A 431 0.11 14.69 32.61
CA SER A 431 1.03 13.77 31.95
C SER A 431 0.37 12.93 30.86
N THR A 432 -0.87 12.48 31.05
CA THR A 432 -1.61 11.78 29.99
C THR A 432 -1.86 12.71 28.81
N LEU A 433 -2.30 13.96 29.06
CA LEU A 433 -2.51 14.96 28.02
C LEU A 433 -1.22 15.30 27.27
N ALA A 434 -0.07 15.30 27.92
CA ALA A 434 1.22 15.50 27.25
C ALA A 434 1.50 14.39 26.23
N ILE A 435 1.16 13.14 26.57
CA ILE A 435 1.29 12.02 25.64
C ILE A 435 0.24 12.13 24.52
N VAL A 436 -1.02 12.42 24.86
CA VAL A 436 -2.07 12.63 23.85
C VAL A 436 -1.70 13.75 22.87
N PHE A 437 -1.15 14.87 23.35
CA PHE A 437 -0.68 15.96 22.47
C PHE A 437 0.60 15.63 21.70
N THR A 438 1.34 14.60 22.10
CA THR A 438 2.48 14.08 21.33
C THR A 438 2.02 13.26 20.14
N PHE A 439 1.01 12.41 20.32
CA PHE A 439 0.52 11.51 19.28
C PHE A 439 -0.61 12.10 18.43
N SER A 440 -1.38 13.06 18.95
CA SER A 440 -2.54 13.63 18.24
C SER A 440 -2.17 14.29 16.91
N PRO A 441 -1.03 15.02 16.79
CA PRO A 441 -0.60 15.55 15.49
C PRO A 441 -0.32 14.48 14.43
N LEU A 442 0.13 13.28 14.83
CA LEU A 442 0.45 12.20 13.90
C LEU A 442 -0.78 11.62 13.19
N ILE A 443 -1.99 11.84 13.73
CA ILE A 443 -3.25 11.44 13.07
C ILE A 443 -3.49 12.27 11.80
N PHE A 444 -2.94 13.49 11.75
CA PHE A 444 -3.14 14.46 10.67
C PHE A 444 -1.99 14.45 9.65
N LEU A 445 -1.13 13.43 9.66
CA LEU A 445 -0.18 13.21 8.58
C LEU A 445 -0.94 12.95 7.28
N SER A 446 -0.52 13.62 6.21
CA SER A 446 -1.02 13.44 4.84
C SER A 446 -0.42 12.19 4.20
N GLY A 447 -0.98 11.81 3.05
CA GLY A 447 -0.52 10.78 2.15
C GLY A 447 -0.73 9.36 2.65
N ALA A 448 -0.30 8.40 1.82
CA ALA A 448 -0.30 6.98 2.13
C ALA A 448 0.44 6.67 3.44
N ASN A 449 1.59 7.32 3.67
CA ASN A 449 2.39 7.17 4.90
C ASN A 449 1.61 7.60 6.17
N GLY A 450 0.82 8.68 6.06
CA GLY A 450 -0.04 9.16 7.14
C GLY A 450 -1.22 8.23 7.41
N ALA A 451 -1.86 7.72 6.36
CA ALA A 451 -2.92 6.71 6.45
C ALA A 451 -2.40 5.42 7.11
N PHE A 452 -1.23 4.95 6.68
CA PHE A 452 -0.56 3.75 7.21
C PHE A 452 -0.32 3.84 8.72
N ILE A 453 0.22 4.95 9.23
CA ILE A 453 0.51 5.04 10.67
C ILE A 453 -0.71 5.42 11.53
N ARG A 454 -1.82 5.92 10.96
CA ARG A 454 -2.96 6.51 11.68
C ARG A 454 -3.56 5.59 12.76
N ALA A 455 -3.51 4.28 12.56
CA ALA A 455 -3.99 3.29 13.53
C ALA A 455 -3.24 3.35 14.86
N LEU A 456 -1.91 3.52 14.84
CA LEU A 456 -1.04 3.53 16.02
C LEU A 456 -1.38 4.64 17.03
N PRO A 457 -1.38 5.94 16.66
CA PRO A 457 -1.73 7.01 17.57
C PRO A 457 -3.20 6.93 18.00
N SER A 458 -4.10 6.44 17.14
CA SER A 458 -5.53 6.30 17.46
C SER A 458 -5.77 5.31 18.60
N VAL A 459 -5.22 4.09 18.50
CA VAL A 459 -5.28 3.07 19.56
C VAL A 459 -4.57 3.52 20.82
N LEU A 460 -3.41 4.16 20.68
CA LEU A 460 -2.64 4.62 21.83
C LEU A 460 -3.39 5.71 22.60
N ILE A 461 -3.92 6.73 21.91
CA ILE A 461 -4.65 7.85 22.53
C ILE A 461 -5.93 7.34 23.21
N SER A 462 -6.73 6.51 22.53
CA SER A 462 -7.97 5.97 23.08
C SER A 462 -7.70 5.16 24.35
N THR A 463 -6.67 4.31 24.31
CA THR A 463 -6.24 3.45 25.41
C THR A 463 -5.67 4.24 26.59
N LEU A 464 -4.90 5.31 26.35
CA LEU A 464 -4.40 6.18 27.41
C LEU A 464 -5.51 7.01 28.08
N ILE A 465 -6.48 7.50 27.31
CA ILE A 465 -7.65 8.19 27.86
C ILE A 465 -8.47 7.21 28.73
N ALA A 466 -8.72 6.01 28.23
CA ALA A 466 -9.39 4.94 28.97
C ALA A 466 -8.62 4.59 30.26
N SER A 467 -7.29 4.47 30.19
CA SER A 467 -6.43 4.26 31.35
C SER A 467 -6.59 5.33 32.41
N THR A 468 -6.58 6.60 32.04
CA THR A 468 -6.69 7.68 33.01
C THR A 468 -8.05 7.67 33.70
N ILE A 469 -9.11 7.29 32.97
CA ILE A 469 -10.45 7.08 33.54
C ILE A 469 -10.44 5.91 34.53
N VAL A 470 -9.87 4.77 34.14
CA VAL A 470 -9.72 3.56 34.99
C VAL A 470 -8.89 3.87 36.25
N ALA A 471 -7.74 4.52 36.09
CA ALA A 471 -6.86 4.92 37.16
C ALA A 471 -7.58 5.87 38.12
N LEU A 472 -8.21 6.95 37.65
CA LEU A 472 -8.82 7.93 38.56
C LEU A 472 -10.13 7.47 39.21
N ILE A 473 -10.83 6.47 38.64
CA ILE A 473 -12.15 6.04 39.11
C ILE A 473 -12.12 4.62 39.68
N LEU A 474 -11.72 3.62 38.89
CA LEU A 474 -11.80 2.22 39.26
C LEU A 474 -10.77 1.85 40.34
N VAL A 475 -9.50 2.24 40.15
CA VAL A 475 -8.40 1.92 41.09
C VAL A 475 -8.71 2.44 42.52
N PRO A 476 -9.12 3.70 42.73
CA PRO A 476 -9.58 4.19 44.02
C PRO A 476 -10.77 3.44 44.60
N ALA A 477 -11.74 3.04 43.77
CA ALA A 477 -12.92 2.32 44.22
C ALA A 477 -12.55 0.94 44.78
N ILE A 478 -11.67 0.20 44.09
CA ILE A 478 -11.18 -1.10 44.56
C ILE A 478 -10.36 -0.94 45.85
N ARG A 479 -9.45 0.04 45.91
CA ARG A 479 -8.63 0.30 47.11
C ARG A 479 -9.47 0.71 48.32
N TYR A 480 -10.45 1.59 48.11
CA TYR A 480 -11.38 2.01 49.15
C TYR A 480 -12.19 0.82 49.69
N PHE A 481 -12.76 -0.01 48.80
CA PHE A 481 -13.50 -1.21 49.18
C PHE A 481 -12.65 -2.19 50.01
N HIS A 482 -11.43 -2.46 49.57
CA HIS A 482 -10.54 -3.40 50.25
C HIS A 482 -10.10 -2.89 51.63
N TYR A 483 -9.62 -1.64 51.72
CA TYR A 483 -9.13 -1.08 52.98
C TYR A 483 -10.24 -0.86 54.00
N GLN A 484 -11.47 -0.61 53.56
CA GLN A 484 -12.64 -0.57 54.45
C GLN A 484 -12.90 -1.92 55.14
N LYS A 485 -12.59 -3.05 54.49
CA LYS A 485 -12.79 -4.40 55.05
C LYS A 485 -11.57 -4.94 55.80
N SER A 486 -10.36 -4.47 55.51
CA SER A 486 -9.11 -4.98 56.08
C SER A 486 -8.29 -3.83 56.68
N SER A 487 -8.52 -3.51 57.97
CA SER A 487 -7.77 -2.48 58.72
C SER A 487 -6.38 -2.98 59.19
N LYS A 488 -5.70 -3.80 58.38
CA LYS A 488 -4.36 -4.29 58.72
C LYS A 488 -3.32 -3.19 58.42
N LYS A 489 -2.36 -3.00 59.34
CA LYS A 489 -1.23 -2.09 59.14
C LYS A 489 -0.45 -2.49 57.87
N ILE A 490 -0.37 -1.58 56.92
CA ILE A 490 0.37 -1.76 55.67
C ILE A 490 1.87 -1.77 55.97
N LYS A 491 2.61 -2.76 55.46
CA LYS A 491 4.07 -2.88 55.65
C LYS A 491 4.79 -1.65 55.07
N ALA A 492 5.86 -1.20 55.74
CA ALA A 492 6.66 -0.04 55.31
C ALA A 492 7.46 -0.29 54.02
N ASN A 493 7.87 -1.54 53.76
CA ASN A 493 8.57 -1.97 52.55
C ASN A 493 7.66 -2.95 51.77
N PRO A 494 6.86 -2.47 50.81
CA PRO A 494 6.00 -3.32 49.99
C PRO A 494 6.81 -4.02 48.88
N GLY A 495 6.36 -5.17 48.39
CA GLY A 495 7.02 -5.94 47.32
C GLY A 495 8.23 -6.77 47.77
N ILE A 496 8.63 -7.73 46.94
CA ILE A 496 9.78 -8.63 47.19
C ILE A 496 11.09 -7.82 47.19
N LEU A 497 11.22 -6.87 46.26
CA LEU A 497 12.39 -5.99 46.13
C LEU A 497 12.30 -4.71 46.96
N GLY A 498 11.23 -4.50 47.74
CA GLY A 498 10.98 -3.24 48.43
C GLY A 498 12.11 -2.76 49.35
N LYS A 499 12.82 -3.69 50.02
CA LYS A 499 13.98 -3.36 50.86
C LYS A 499 15.19 -2.90 50.05
N TRP A 500 15.43 -3.53 48.90
CA TRP A 500 16.55 -3.18 48.02
C TRP A 500 16.28 -1.84 47.34
N LEU A 501 15.08 -1.66 46.78
CA LEU A 501 14.67 -0.45 46.08
C LEU A 501 14.65 0.77 47.01
N SER A 502 14.18 0.61 48.26
CA SER A 502 14.23 1.69 49.27
C SER A 502 15.65 1.97 49.80
N LYS A 503 16.56 0.99 49.78
CA LYS A 503 17.98 1.20 50.09
C LYS A 503 18.66 1.94 48.94
N GLY A 504 18.35 1.58 47.69
CA GLY A 504 18.78 2.26 46.48
C GLY A 504 18.32 3.72 46.45
N ALA A 505 17.02 3.97 46.66
CA ALA A 505 16.45 5.32 46.74
C ALA A 505 17.18 6.20 47.77
N ARG A 506 17.43 5.67 48.97
CA ARG A 506 18.18 6.38 50.03
C ARG A 506 19.63 6.64 49.65
N PHE A 507 20.29 5.69 49.00
CA PHE A 507 21.67 5.84 48.53
C PHE A 507 21.76 6.92 47.44
N TYR A 508 20.90 6.83 46.43
CA TYR A 508 20.76 7.81 45.36
C TYR A 508 20.50 9.22 45.92
N ALA A 509 19.47 9.40 46.75
CA ALA A 509 19.09 10.71 47.27
C ALA A 509 20.14 11.30 48.22
N ASN A 510 20.62 10.53 49.20
CA ASN A 510 21.49 11.06 50.25
C ASN A 510 22.96 11.15 49.85
N ARG A 511 23.42 10.35 48.88
CA ARG A 511 24.84 10.31 48.48
C ARG A 511 25.07 10.90 47.10
N ILE A 512 24.31 10.47 46.09
CA ILE A 512 24.52 10.91 44.69
C ILE A 512 23.98 12.33 44.53
N ILE A 513 22.67 12.53 44.71
CA ILE A 513 22.02 13.82 44.49
C ILE A 513 22.60 14.91 45.39
N ARG A 514 22.81 14.62 46.68
CA ARG A 514 23.44 15.56 47.62
C ARG A 514 24.86 15.99 47.20
N LYS A 515 25.61 15.15 46.48
CA LYS A 515 26.94 15.49 45.94
C LYS A 515 26.82 16.30 44.65
N LEU A 516 25.95 15.90 43.72
CA LEU A 516 25.77 16.56 42.43
C LEU A 516 25.24 18.00 42.57
N ILE A 517 24.30 18.21 43.49
CA ILE A 517 23.72 19.53 43.81
C ILE A 517 24.77 20.51 44.39
N ARG A 518 25.92 20.03 44.91
CA ARG A 518 26.99 20.92 45.39
C ARG A 518 27.83 21.52 44.25
N VAL A 519 27.85 20.89 43.08
CA VAL A 519 28.65 21.31 41.91
C VAL A 519 27.78 21.42 40.65
N PRO A 520 26.67 22.17 40.70
CA PRO A 520 25.59 21.99 39.75
C PRO A 520 25.97 22.38 38.31
N LYS A 521 26.77 23.45 38.12
CA LYS A 521 27.25 23.88 36.79
C LYS A 521 28.10 22.81 36.09
N ARG A 522 28.98 22.13 36.83
CA ARG A 522 29.86 21.08 36.26
C ARG A 522 29.07 19.84 35.88
N THR A 523 28.14 19.41 36.74
CA THR A 523 27.28 18.26 36.46
C THR A 523 26.45 18.46 35.20
N VAL A 524 25.83 19.64 35.06
CA VAL A 524 25.03 19.97 33.88
C VAL A 524 25.88 20.06 32.62
N ALA A 525 27.03 20.75 32.68
CA ALA A 525 27.91 20.86 31.52
C ALA A 525 28.42 19.49 31.02
N ILE A 526 28.85 18.60 31.93
CA ILE A 526 29.30 17.26 31.57
C ILE A 526 28.16 16.42 31.02
N GLY A 527 26.98 16.47 31.65
CA GLY A 527 25.81 15.73 31.19
C GLY A 527 25.35 16.16 29.80
N LEU A 528 25.28 17.47 29.55
CA LEU A 528 24.94 18.00 28.23
C LEU A 528 26.00 17.64 27.19
N LEU A 529 27.30 17.83 27.48
CA LEU A 529 28.37 17.49 26.55
C LEU A 529 28.35 16.00 26.19
N MET A 530 28.21 15.11 27.18
CA MET A 530 28.09 13.67 26.95
C MET A 530 26.86 13.32 26.09
N THR A 531 25.74 14.01 26.29
CA THR A 531 24.53 13.80 25.48
C THR A 531 24.75 14.29 24.06
N THR A 532 25.30 15.50 23.89
CA THR A 532 25.57 16.09 22.58
C THR A 532 26.56 15.25 21.77
N SER A 533 27.56 14.63 22.40
CA SER A 533 28.49 13.74 21.70
C SER A 533 27.83 12.47 21.14
N LEU A 534 26.68 12.04 21.69
CA LEU A 534 25.98 10.85 21.16
C LEU A 534 25.27 11.12 19.83
N PHE A 535 24.92 12.36 19.52
CA PHE A 535 24.34 12.70 18.22
C PHE A 535 25.33 12.47 17.06
N LEU A 536 26.64 12.45 17.32
CA LEU A 536 27.64 12.11 16.31
C LEU A 536 27.51 10.65 15.82
N LEU A 537 26.83 9.79 16.58
CA LEU A 537 26.60 8.39 16.18
C LEU A 537 25.63 8.25 15.01
N ILE A 538 24.86 9.29 14.68
CA ILE A 538 23.97 9.29 13.50
C ILE A 538 24.76 8.98 12.23
N LEU A 539 25.99 9.51 12.10
CA LEU A 539 26.85 9.33 10.92
C LEU A 539 27.31 7.86 10.69
N TRP A 540 27.06 6.96 11.64
CA TRP A 540 27.42 5.55 11.56
C TRP A 540 26.24 4.62 11.84
N THR A 541 25.01 5.14 11.79
CA THR A 541 23.80 4.33 11.93
C THR A 541 23.19 4.20 10.55
N PRO A 542 22.81 2.98 10.09
CA PRO A 542 22.14 2.81 8.81
C PRO A 542 20.87 3.66 8.69
N PHE A 543 20.46 4.00 7.48
CA PHE A 543 19.26 4.77 7.20
C PHE A 543 18.47 4.05 6.10
N GLU A 544 17.23 3.71 6.40
CA GLU A 544 16.31 3.04 5.48
C GLU A 544 14.91 3.53 5.82
N PHE A 545 14.18 4.12 4.86
CA PHE A 545 12.88 4.72 5.14
C PHE A 545 11.86 3.65 5.58
N PHE A 546 11.69 2.61 4.74
CA PHE A 546 11.02 1.36 5.06
C PHE A 546 12.05 0.23 5.02
N PRO A 547 12.26 -0.50 6.14
CA PRO A 547 13.15 -1.65 6.13
C PRO A 547 12.51 -2.79 5.32
N SER A 548 13.30 -3.49 4.53
CA SER A 548 12.86 -4.66 3.79
C SER A 548 12.57 -5.82 4.75
N ALA A 549 11.49 -6.56 4.50
CA ALA A 549 11.17 -7.76 5.26
C ALA A 549 11.91 -8.95 4.67
N ASP A 550 12.53 -9.75 5.54
CA ASP A 550 13.10 -11.03 5.13
C ASP A 550 11.95 -12.02 4.93
N ARG A 551 11.43 -12.02 3.71
CA ARG A 551 10.28 -12.78 3.25
C ARG A 551 10.74 -14.00 2.46
N GLU A 552 9.86 -14.98 2.31
CA GLU A 552 10.20 -16.14 1.49
C GLU A 552 10.00 -15.82 0.01
N GLU A 553 9.30 -14.75 -0.33
CA GLU A 553 8.96 -14.39 -1.69
C GLU A 553 9.89 -13.31 -2.26
N VAL A 554 10.48 -13.61 -3.41
CA VAL A 554 11.24 -12.68 -4.26
C VAL A 554 10.51 -12.57 -5.59
N THR A 555 10.27 -11.36 -6.07
CA THR A 555 9.73 -11.09 -7.40
C THR A 555 10.85 -10.76 -8.36
N ILE A 556 10.82 -11.38 -9.54
CA ILE A 556 11.71 -11.06 -10.65
C ILE A 556 10.84 -10.49 -11.77
N ASP A 557 10.94 -9.19 -11.99
CA ASP A 557 10.29 -8.50 -13.11
C ASP A 557 11.25 -8.45 -14.29
N VAL A 558 10.77 -8.88 -15.45
CA VAL A 558 11.53 -8.95 -16.71
C VAL A 558 10.77 -8.16 -17.76
N THR A 559 11.40 -7.14 -18.31
CA THR A 559 10.88 -6.35 -19.44
C THR A 559 11.82 -6.54 -20.62
N LEU A 560 11.31 -7.13 -21.70
CA LEU A 560 12.03 -7.32 -22.95
C LEU A 560 11.85 -6.13 -23.90
N PRO A 561 12.68 -5.99 -24.95
CA PRO A 561 12.48 -4.96 -25.95
C PRO A 561 11.13 -5.08 -26.65
N ASN A 562 10.58 -3.93 -27.04
CA ASN A 562 9.29 -3.89 -27.73
C ASN A 562 9.33 -4.64 -29.07
N GLY A 563 8.24 -5.33 -29.40
CA GLY A 563 8.08 -6.10 -30.64
C GLY A 563 8.33 -7.60 -30.50
N LEU A 564 8.76 -8.08 -29.33
CA LEU A 564 8.76 -9.50 -28.98
C LEU A 564 7.39 -9.97 -28.50
N THR A 565 7.10 -11.25 -28.76
CA THR A 565 5.80 -11.86 -28.47
C THR A 565 5.70 -12.39 -27.04
N LYS A 566 4.47 -12.67 -26.58
CA LYS A 566 4.25 -13.33 -25.27
C LYS A 566 5.03 -14.65 -25.14
N ALA A 567 5.19 -15.39 -26.24
CA ALA A 567 5.91 -16.66 -26.28
C ALA A 567 7.44 -16.46 -26.12
N ASP A 568 7.99 -15.38 -26.68
CA ASP A 568 9.41 -15.03 -26.49
C ASP A 568 9.66 -14.70 -25.01
N THR A 569 8.76 -13.91 -24.41
CA THR A 569 8.81 -13.57 -22.98
C THR A 569 8.79 -14.82 -22.09
N LEU A 570 7.87 -15.76 -22.35
CA LEU A 570 7.82 -17.02 -21.59
C LEU A 570 9.13 -17.81 -21.74
N THR A 571 9.68 -17.89 -22.95
CA THR A 571 10.92 -18.63 -23.21
C THR A 571 12.09 -18.05 -22.42
N THR A 572 12.17 -16.72 -22.32
CA THR A 572 13.17 -16.05 -21.48
C THR A 572 12.95 -16.35 -20.00
N LEU A 573 11.71 -16.26 -19.50
CA LEU A 573 11.40 -16.60 -18.11
C LEU A 573 11.74 -18.05 -17.76
N GLN A 574 11.47 -18.99 -18.66
CA GLN A 574 11.83 -20.42 -18.50
C GLN A 574 13.35 -20.63 -18.51
N SER A 575 14.08 -19.85 -19.32
CA SER A 575 15.55 -19.91 -19.32
C SER A 575 16.12 -19.42 -17.98
N ILE A 576 15.58 -18.33 -17.44
CA ILE A 576 15.92 -17.83 -16.10
C ILE A 576 15.56 -18.87 -15.03
N GLU A 577 14.38 -19.49 -15.11
CA GLU A 577 13.95 -20.57 -14.22
C GLU A 577 14.96 -21.74 -14.23
N GLU A 578 15.37 -22.20 -15.42
CA GLU A 578 16.37 -23.26 -15.55
C GLU A 578 17.73 -22.88 -14.95
N ASP A 579 18.19 -21.65 -15.14
CA ASP A 579 19.47 -21.15 -14.58
C ASP A 579 19.43 -21.14 -13.04
N LEU A 580 18.34 -20.64 -12.46
CA LEU A 580 18.12 -20.62 -11.01
C LEU A 580 18.10 -22.03 -10.42
N LEU A 581 17.36 -22.96 -11.05
CA LEU A 581 17.23 -24.34 -10.57
C LEU A 581 18.53 -25.16 -10.74
N ASN A 582 19.31 -24.92 -11.79
CA ASN A 582 20.54 -25.67 -12.06
C ASN A 582 21.66 -25.36 -11.05
N ASP A 583 21.76 -24.12 -10.59
CA ASP A 583 22.85 -23.68 -9.71
C ASP A 583 22.53 -23.83 -8.22
N GLN A 584 21.27 -23.68 -7.79
CA GLN A 584 20.88 -23.68 -6.36
C GLN A 584 19.44 -24.25 -6.10
N GLU A 585 19.13 -25.46 -6.56
CA GLU A 585 17.85 -26.14 -6.27
C GLU A 585 17.51 -26.18 -4.76
N ASP A 586 18.52 -26.28 -3.87
CA ASP A 586 18.31 -26.34 -2.41
C ASP A 586 17.84 -25.00 -1.79
N GLU A 587 18.07 -23.87 -2.48
CA GLU A 587 17.69 -22.51 -2.04
C GLU A 587 16.28 -22.10 -2.48
N ILE A 588 15.62 -22.85 -3.36
CA ILE A 588 14.32 -22.51 -3.95
C ILE A 588 13.28 -23.58 -3.58
N LYS A 589 12.09 -23.15 -3.16
CA LYS A 589 10.95 -24.02 -2.83
C LYS A 589 10.05 -24.27 -4.03
N ASP A 590 9.64 -23.20 -4.70
CA ASP A 590 8.76 -23.21 -5.86
C ASP A 590 8.96 -21.94 -6.70
N ILE A 591 8.60 -22.04 -7.98
CA ILE A 591 8.65 -20.93 -8.94
C ILE A 591 7.31 -20.86 -9.70
N SER A 592 6.79 -19.65 -9.87
CA SER A 592 5.68 -19.40 -10.80
C SER A 592 6.02 -18.27 -11.77
N LEU A 593 5.64 -18.47 -13.03
CA LEU A 593 5.89 -17.53 -14.14
C LEU A 593 4.56 -16.96 -14.61
N PHE A 594 4.54 -15.68 -14.91
CA PHE A 594 3.39 -14.96 -15.45
C PHE A 594 3.86 -14.07 -16.60
N THR A 595 3.20 -14.15 -17.75
CA THR A 595 3.46 -13.23 -18.86
C THR A 595 2.44 -12.09 -18.90
N SER A 596 2.78 -11.03 -19.64
CA SER A 596 1.83 -10.00 -20.07
C SER A 596 1.17 -9.17 -18.99
N GLY A 597 1.77 -9.10 -17.80
CA GLY A 597 1.17 -8.40 -16.67
C GLY A 597 0.05 -9.16 -15.96
N SER A 598 -0.11 -10.45 -16.25
CA SER A 598 -1.15 -11.30 -15.65
C SER A 598 -0.90 -11.68 -14.19
N ALA A 599 0.25 -11.32 -13.65
CA ALA A 599 0.63 -11.61 -12.28
C ALA A 599 -0.25 -10.82 -11.29
N PRO A 600 -1.09 -11.49 -10.48
CA PRO A 600 -1.86 -10.80 -9.45
C PRO A 600 -0.92 -10.20 -8.39
N ALA A 601 -1.29 -9.06 -7.80
CA ALA A 601 -0.49 -8.37 -6.77
C ALA A 601 -0.52 -9.08 -5.39
N LEU A 602 -0.30 -10.40 -5.35
CA LEU A 602 -0.49 -11.28 -4.18
C LEU A 602 0.27 -10.81 -2.94
N PHE A 603 1.44 -10.22 -3.14
CA PHE A 603 2.33 -9.81 -2.05
C PHE A 603 2.39 -8.29 -1.85
N GLY A 604 1.39 -7.55 -2.32
CA GLY A 604 1.27 -6.10 -2.12
C GLY A 604 2.16 -5.25 -3.03
N GLN A 605 2.76 -5.85 -4.06
CA GLN A 605 3.50 -5.13 -5.11
C GLN A 605 2.77 -5.30 -6.45
N PRO A 606 2.10 -4.26 -6.97
CA PRO A 606 1.54 -4.30 -8.32
C PRO A 606 2.67 -4.38 -9.36
N GLN A 607 2.36 -4.87 -10.56
CA GLN A 607 3.31 -4.83 -11.67
C GLN A 607 3.32 -3.44 -12.30
N SER A 608 4.49 -2.83 -12.42
CA SER A 608 4.67 -1.47 -12.93
C SER A 608 4.52 -1.39 -14.45
N ASN A 609 4.94 -2.43 -15.17
CA ASN A 609 4.86 -2.52 -16.64
C ASN A 609 4.02 -3.72 -17.09
N THR A 610 3.03 -3.48 -17.93
CA THR A 610 2.19 -4.51 -18.56
C THR A 610 2.31 -4.46 -20.08
N GLY A 611 2.25 -5.62 -20.72
CA GLY A 611 2.38 -5.75 -22.18
C GLY A 611 3.01 -7.08 -22.59
N GLU A 612 2.94 -7.45 -23.86
CA GLU A 612 3.39 -8.76 -24.34
C GLU A 612 4.87 -9.07 -24.07
N HIS A 613 5.70 -8.02 -24.02
CA HIS A 613 7.13 -8.07 -23.75
C HIS A 613 7.47 -8.08 -22.24
N THR A 614 6.49 -8.11 -21.35
CA THR A 614 6.73 -8.10 -19.89
C THR A 614 6.35 -9.42 -19.24
N GLY A 615 7.14 -9.81 -18.25
CA GLY A 615 6.98 -11.04 -17.50
C GLY A 615 7.32 -10.84 -16.03
N ARG A 616 6.67 -11.59 -15.15
CA ARG A 616 6.96 -11.61 -13.72
C ARG A 616 7.10 -13.04 -13.24
N MET A 617 8.12 -13.29 -12.44
CA MET A 617 8.34 -14.55 -11.76
C MET A 617 8.23 -14.34 -10.25
N TYR A 618 7.47 -15.20 -9.57
CA TYR A 618 7.53 -15.31 -8.11
C TYR A 618 8.39 -16.50 -7.74
N VAL A 619 9.50 -16.23 -7.04
CA VAL A 619 10.41 -17.24 -6.52
C VAL A 619 10.21 -17.33 -5.01
N ARG A 620 9.81 -18.51 -4.52
CA ARG A 620 9.79 -18.76 -3.07
C ARG A 620 11.10 -19.37 -2.63
N ILE A 621 11.88 -18.64 -1.86
CA ILE A 621 13.17 -19.09 -1.34
C ILE A 621 13.02 -19.95 -0.08
N ASN A 622 13.98 -20.84 0.11
CA ASN A 622 14.15 -21.63 1.30
C ASN A 622 14.90 -20.82 2.37
N GLN A 623 14.14 -20.22 3.30
CA GLN A 623 14.67 -19.41 4.40
C GLN A 623 15.64 -20.13 5.35
N ASP A 624 15.72 -21.47 5.31
CA ASP A 624 16.72 -22.21 6.08
C ASP A 624 18.13 -22.14 5.46
N GLU A 625 18.23 -21.88 4.15
CA GLU A 625 19.49 -21.86 3.39
C GLU A 625 19.91 -20.43 3.01
N THR A 626 18.98 -19.58 2.55
CA THR A 626 19.23 -18.20 2.13
C THR A 626 18.20 -17.21 2.69
N ASN A 627 18.43 -15.91 2.50
CA ASN A 627 17.48 -14.84 2.81
C ASN A 627 17.24 -13.99 1.57
N ALA A 628 16.10 -13.29 1.51
CA ALA A 628 15.68 -12.60 0.29
C ALA A 628 16.72 -11.58 -0.20
N GLY A 629 17.27 -10.76 0.71
CA GLY A 629 18.29 -9.77 0.35
C GLY A 629 19.57 -10.39 -0.21
N SER A 630 20.04 -11.50 0.39
CA SER A 630 21.24 -12.19 -0.10
C SER A 630 20.99 -12.88 -1.45
N PHE A 631 19.77 -13.36 -1.69
CA PHE A 631 19.37 -13.91 -2.97
C PHE A 631 19.36 -12.83 -4.06
N ILE A 632 18.80 -11.66 -3.77
CA ILE A 632 18.78 -10.49 -4.69
C ILE A 632 20.22 -10.03 -5.00
N ASP A 633 21.02 -9.75 -3.96
CA ASP A 633 22.43 -9.30 -4.10
C ASP A 633 23.28 -10.26 -4.95
N GLN A 634 22.94 -11.55 -4.92
CA GLN A 634 23.63 -12.60 -5.66
C GLN A 634 23.19 -12.68 -7.12
N TRP A 635 21.88 -12.69 -7.37
CA TRP A 635 21.32 -13.02 -8.68
C TRP A 635 21.06 -11.81 -9.56
N GLU A 636 20.78 -10.64 -8.98
CA GLU A 636 20.32 -9.48 -9.76
C GLU A 636 21.35 -9.04 -10.82
N ASN A 637 22.60 -8.85 -10.42
CA ASN A 637 23.67 -8.49 -11.35
C ASN A 637 24.04 -9.63 -12.31
N GLN A 638 23.95 -10.89 -11.87
CA GLN A 638 24.24 -12.04 -12.72
C GLN A 638 23.20 -12.17 -13.84
N LEU A 639 21.91 -12.06 -13.51
CA LEU A 639 20.83 -12.14 -14.49
C LEU A 639 20.88 -10.96 -15.47
N ARG A 640 21.21 -9.75 -15.00
CA ARG A 640 21.42 -8.59 -15.89
C ARG A 640 22.59 -8.80 -16.86
N ASP A 641 23.69 -9.41 -16.42
CA ASP A 641 24.84 -9.73 -17.27
C ASP A 641 24.53 -10.85 -18.28
N ASP A 642 23.76 -11.87 -17.87
CA ASP A 642 23.43 -13.03 -18.73
C ASP A 642 22.34 -12.69 -19.77
N TYR A 643 21.47 -11.71 -19.46
CA TYR A 643 20.34 -11.27 -20.28
C TYR A 643 20.42 -9.76 -20.57
N GLU A 644 21.51 -9.29 -21.20
CA GLU A 644 21.78 -7.86 -21.47
C GLU A 644 20.66 -7.13 -22.23
N GLU A 645 19.82 -7.85 -22.99
CA GLU A 645 18.71 -7.28 -23.75
C GLU A 645 17.44 -7.07 -22.90
N ALA A 646 17.39 -7.57 -21.66
CA ALA A 646 16.23 -7.50 -20.78
C ALA A 646 16.48 -6.56 -19.59
N GLU A 647 15.49 -5.71 -19.28
CA GLU A 647 15.47 -4.99 -18.02
C GLU A 647 14.97 -5.92 -16.91
N ILE A 648 15.84 -6.24 -15.95
CA ILE A 648 15.56 -7.19 -14.88
C ILE A 648 15.63 -6.48 -13.51
N PHE A 649 14.55 -6.60 -12.75
CA PHE A 649 14.42 -6.10 -11.38
C PHE A 649 14.10 -7.25 -10.43
N LEU A 650 14.90 -7.37 -9.37
CA LEU A 650 14.64 -8.33 -8.30
C LEU A 650 14.21 -7.56 -7.05
N GLU A 651 13.01 -7.84 -6.57
CA GLU A 651 12.46 -7.17 -5.40
C GLU A 651 12.02 -8.17 -4.33
N THR A 652 12.11 -7.76 -3.08
CA THR A 652 11.45 -8.43 -1.95
C THR A 652 10.31 -7.57 -1.46
N ILE A 653 9.34 -8.18 -0.79
CA ILE A 653 8.19 -7.48 -0.25
C ILE A 653 8.64 -6.42 0.76
N GLN A 654 8.51 -5.14 0.39
CA GLN A 654 8.71 -4.01 1.28
C GLN A 654 7.43 -3.71 2.07
N GLN A 655 7.56 -3.42 3.36
CA GLN A 655 6.42 -3.03 4.20
C GLN A 655 6.19 -1.52 4.14
N GLY A 656 5.61 -1.04 3.03
CA GLY A 656 5.30 0.36 2.76
C GLY A 656 5.07 0.61 1.26
N PRO A 657 4.69 1.83 0.84
CA PRO A 657 4.66 2.21 -0.57
C PRO A 657 6.03 1.98 -1.24
N PRO A 658 6.07 1.57 -2.51
CA PRO A 658 7.32 1.37 -3.25
C PRO A 658 8.14 2.66 -3.28
N THR A 659 9.47 2.53 -3.18
CA THR A 659 10.37 3.68 -2.98
C THR A 659 10.86 4.34 -4.28
N GLY A 660 10.50 3.78 -5.44
CA GLY A 660 10.85 4.32 -6.75
C GLY A 660 12.37 4.41 -6.98
N ALA A 661 12.77 4.96 -8.13
CA ALA A 661 14.18 5.14 -8.44
C ALA A 661 14.83 6.20 -7.52
N PRO A 662 16.05 5.94 -7.00
CA PRO A 662 16.74 6.86 -6.10
C PRO A 662 17.22 8.13 -6.83
N LEU A 663 17.38 8.07 -8.16
CA LEU A 663 17.71 9.21 -9.00
C LEU A 663 16.83 9.20 -10.24
N THR A 664 16.21 10.34 -10.54
CA THR A 664 15.49 10.55 -11.79
C THR A 664 15.97 11.81 -12.50
N VAL A 665 16.07 11.73 -13.81
CA VAL A 665 16.29 12.88 -14.69
C VAL A 665 15.13 12.96 -15.66
N THR A 666 14.33 14.02 -15.54
CA THR A 666 13.18 14.25 -16.41
C THR A 666 13.55 15.27 -17.48
N VAL A 667 13.29 14.91 -18.73
CA VAL A 667 13.40 15.77 -19.91
C VAL A 667 12.00 16.25 -20.27
N SER A 668 11.75 17.56 -20.21
CA SER A 668 10.48 18.17 -20.65
C SER A 668 10.69 19.01 -21.92
N GLY A 669 9.79 18.92 -22.89
CA GLY A 669 9.91 19.66 -24.15
C GLY A 669 8.75 19.48 -25.12
N GLU A 670 8.79 20.16 -26.28
CA GLU A 670 7.75 20.03 -27.30
C GLU A 670 8.05 18.96 -28.36
N GLU A 671 9.30 18.83 -28.83
CA GLU A 671 9.64 17.89 -29.92
C GLU A 671 10.24 16.59 -29.38
N LEU A 672 9.54 15.50 -29.63
CA LEU A 672 9.84 14.19 -29.05
C LEU A 672 11.16 13.59 -29.57
N SER A 673 11.47 13.73 -30.86
CA SER A 673 12.75 13.27 -31.46
C SER A 673 13.98 13.87 -30.77
N ASN A 674 13.98 15.18 -30.53
CA ASN A 674 15.05 15.86 -29.79
C ASN A 674 15.09 15.42 -28.32
N MET A 675 13.95 15.12 -27.70
CA MET A 675 13.92 14.58 -26.33
C MET A 675 14.57 13.21 -26.26
N LEU A 676 14.42 12.37 -27.29
CA LEU A 676 15.12 11.08 -27.39
C LEU A 676 16.63 11.26 -27.55
N ASP A 677 17.09 12.19 -28.39
CA ASP A 677 18.51 12.51 -28.51
C ASP A 677 19.11 12.96 -27.17
N ILE A 678 18.38 13.81 -26.43
CA ILE A 678 18.78 14.28 -25.09
C ILE A 678 18.77 13.12 -24.09
N ARG A 679 17.75 12.26 -24.14
CA ARG A 679 17.65 11.08 -23.30
C ARG A 679 18.87 10.18 -23.48
N ASP A 680 19.23 9.88 -24.72
CA ASP A 680 20.35 8.98 -25.02
C ASP A 680 21.68 9.57 -24.51
N GLU A 681 21.87 10.89 -24.63
CA GLU A 681 23.03 11.59 -24.05
C GLU A 681 23.06 11.53 -22.52
N VAL A 682 21.89 11.64 -21.87
CA VAL A 682 21.76 11.54 -20.42
C VAL A 682 21.97 10.10 -19.92
N ILE A 683 21.47 9.09 -20.64
CA ILE A 683 21.71 7.67 -20.33
C ILE A 683 23.20 7.37 -20.41
N GLU A 684 23.89 7.77 -21.49
CA GLU A 684 25.34 7.56 -21.63
C GLU A 684 26.12 8.26 -20.50
N LEU A 685 25.69 9.45 -20.08
CA LEU A 685 26.30 10.18 -18.96
C LEU A 685 26.12 9.45 -17.62
N LEU A 686 24.93 8.87 -17.38
CA LEU A 686 24.61 8.13 -16.17
C LEU A 686 25.42 6.83 -16.11
N ASP A 687 25.47 6.08 -17.21
CA ASP A 687 26.26 4.84 -17.32
C ASP A 687 27.76 5.11 -17.09
N ASP A 688 28.31 6.18 -17.69
CA ASP A 688 29.70 6.59 -17.48
C ASP A 688 29.98 7.03 -16.02
N ALA A 689 28.95 7.49 -15.29
CA ALA A 689 29.03 7.85 -13.88
C ALA A 689 29.04 6.62 -12.95
N GLY A 690 28.76 5.43 -13.47
CA GLY A 690 28.82 4.16 -12.75
C GLY A 690 27.48 3.75 -12.11
N THR A 691 26.36 4.06 -12.76
CA THR A 691 25.05 3.47 -12.44
C THR A 691 25.03 1.96 -12.73
N GLU A 692 24.23 1.21 -11.99
CA GLU A 692 24.07 -0.25 -12.20
C GLU A 692 23.04 -0.55 -13.28
N LEU A 693 21.98 0.25 -13.32
CA LEU A 693 20.91 0.12 -14.30
C LEU A 693 20.30 1.51 -14.57
N VAL A 694 20.08 1.81 -15.84
CA VAL A 694 19.37 3.01 -16.29
C VAL A 694 18.22 2.57 -17.17
N VAL A 695 17.00 3.01 -16.85
CA VAL A 695 15.78 2.72 -17.61
C VAL A 695 15.02 4.01 -17.89
N ASP A 696 14.17 4.01 -18.90
CA ASP A 696 13.31 5.15 -19.22
C ASP A 696 11.83 4.73 -19.36
N ASN A 697 10.93 5.71 -19.37
CA ASN A 697 9.50 5.45 -19.49
C ASN A 697 9.00 5.29 -20.94
N VAL A 698 9.76 5.74 -21.94
CA VAL A 698 9.36 5.67 -23.36
C VAL A 698 9.68 4.29 -23.95
N GLY A 699 10.90 3.81 -23.73
CA GLY A 699 11.47 2.59 -24.31
C GLY A 699 12.00 2.79 -25.73
N ASP A 700 12.38 1.68 -26.37
CA ASP A 700 12.94 1.67 -27.72
C ASP A 700 11.93 2.01 -28.81
N LEU A 701 12.45 2.55 -29.92
CA LEU A 701 11.65 2.77 -31.12
C LEU A 701 11.15 1.44 -31.69
N THR A 702 9.92 1.43 -32.17
CA THR A 702 9.27 0.23 -32.70
C THR A 702 9.13 0.31 -34.22
N PRO A 703 9.37 -0.80 -34.95
CA PRO A 703 9.08 -0.87 -36.38
C PRO A 703 7.60 -0.60 -36.65
N ASN A 704 7.34 0.22 -37.68
CA ASN A 704 6.02 0.63 -38.12
C ASN A 704 5.95 0.60 -39.65
N LEU A 705 4.81 0.16 -40.17
CA LEU A 705 4.53 0.19 -41.60
C LEU A 705 3.55 1.33 -41.88
N THR A 706 4.01 2.35 -42.59
CA THR A 706 3.19 3.47 -43.04
C THR A 706 2.70 3.22 -44.46
N TYR A 707 1.38 3.22 -44.63
CA TYR A 707 0.71 3.06 -45.92
C TYR A 707 0.39 4.43 -46.51
N GLU A 708 1.17 4.86 -47.50
CA GLU A 708 1.08 6.16 -48.16
C GLU A 708 0.13 6.10 -49.38
N PRO A 709 -1.07 6.72 -49.32
CA PRO A 709 -2.03 6.60 -50.41
C PRO A 709 -1.64 7.44 -51.63
N ASN A 710 -1.58 6.82 -52.80
CA ASN A 710 -1.39 7.48 -54.08
C ASN A 710 -2.69 8.15 -54.54
N ARG A 711 -2.85 9.42 -54.15
CA ARG A 711 -4.06 10.21 -54.43
C ARG A 711 -4.38 10.35 -55.92
N GLU A 712 -3.38 10.32 -56.82
CA GLU A 712 -3.61 10.45 -58.26
C GLU A 712 -4.32 9.20 -58.81
N GLU A 713 -3.86 8.00 -58.44
CA GLU A 713 -4.50 6.76 -58.85
C GLU A 713 -5.86 6.57 -58.17
N MET A 714 -5.97 6.91 -56.89
CA MET A 714 -7.26 6.88 -56.18
C MET A 714 -8.33 7.78 -56.84
N GLU A 715 -7.96 8.98 -57.30
CA GLU A 715 -8.87 9.87 -58.02
C GLU A 715 -9.30 9.30 -59.38
N ASN A 716 -8.40 8.61 -60.10
CA ASN A 716 -8.69 8.00 -61.40
C ASN A 716 -9.73 6.87 -61.31
N TYR A 717 -9.69 6.11 -60.22
CA TYR A 717 -10.52 4.93 -59.99
C TYR A 717 -11.67 5.15 -58.99
N ASN A 718 -11.81 6.38 -58.49
CA ASN A 718 -12.80 6.80 -57.49
C ASN A 718 -12.75 5.97 -56.19
N VAL A 719 -11.52 5.65 -55.76
CA VAL A 719 -11.22 4.94 -54.51
C VAL A 719 -10.98 5.97 -53.40
N THR A 720 -11.47 5.68 -52.19
CA THR A 720 -11.28 6.56 -51.01
C THR A 720 -10.30 5.96 -50.03
N VAL A 721 -9.70 6.79 -49.17
CA VAL A 721 -8.80 6.32 -48.10
C VAL A 721 -9.55 5.37 -47.17
N GLN A 722 -10.81 5.66 -46.86
CA GLN A 722 -11.68 4.80 -46.07
C GLN A 722 -11.80 3.40 -46.67
N THR A 723 -11.99 3.29 -47.99
CA THR A 723 -12.04 1.98 -48.69
C THR A 723 -10.73 1.21 -48.54
N ILE A 724 -9.59 1.89 -48.62
CA ILE A 724 -8.27 1.26 -48.43
C ILE A 724 -8.15 0.75 -46.98
N SER A 725 -8.44 1.60 -45.99
CA SER A 725 -8.35 1.26 -44.58
C SER A 725 -9.28 0.10 -44.20
N GLU A 726 -10.52 0.08 -44.69
CA GLU A 726 -11.47 -1.01 -44.44
C GLU A 726 -10.96 -2.35 -44.99
N GLN A 727 -10.31 -2.35 -46.15
CA GLN A 727 -9.79 -3.57 -46.78
C GLN A 727 -8.54 -4.10 -46.07
N ILE A 728 -7.66 -3.23 -45.60
CA ILE A 728 -6.53 -3.61 -44.75
C ILE A 728 -7.05 -4.19 -43.42
N ASN A 729 -7.97 -3.48 -42.76
CA ASN A 729 -8.53 -3.91 -41.47
C ASN A 729 -9.21 -5.28 -41.55
N LEU A 730 -9.95 -5.57 -42.62
CA LEU A 730 -10.60 -6.88 -42.85
C LEU A 730 -9.62 -8.05 -42.88
N ARG A 731 -8.35 -7.81 -43.26
CA ARG A 731 -7.34 -8.85 -43.39
C ARG A 731 -6.41 -8.95 -42.18
N THR A 732 -6.19 -7.84 -41.47
CA THR A 732 -5.32 -7.77 -40.29
C THR A 732 -6.07 -7.99 -38.98
N THR A 733 -6.98 -7.09 -38.63
CA THR A 733 -7.61 -7.01 -37.29
C THR A 733 -9.01 -7.61 -37.28
N GLY A 734 -9.65 -7.72 -38.45
CA GLY A 734 -11.03 -8.12 -38.57
C GLY A 734 -12.00 -6.99 -38.20
N ILE A 735 -13.26 -7.18 -38.56
CA ILE A 735 -14.35 -6.29 -38.15
C ILE A 735 -15.11 -6.96 -37.00
N PRO A 736 -15.18 -6.33 -35.80
CA PRO A 736 -16.05 -6.80 -34.73
C PRO A 736 -17.50 -6.59 -35.17
N PHE A 737 -18.25 -7.68 -35.28
CA PHE A 737 -19.55 -7.65 -35.94
C PHE A 737 -20.73 -7.77 -34.99
N ALA A 738 -20.72 -8.82 -34.17
CA ALA A 738 -21.82 -9.12 -33.27
C ALA A 738 -21.34 -9.90 -32.07
N GLN A 739 -22.24 -10.07 -31.10
CA GLN A 739 -22.03 -10.92 -29.95
C GLN A 739 -23.17 -11.93 -29.88
N ILE A 740 -22.84 -13.21 -29.83
CA ILE A 740 -23.80 -14.31 -29.88
C ILE A 740 -23.81 -15.04 -28.55
N ASN A 741 -25.01 -15.22 -28.00
CA ASN A 741 -25.21 -15.96 -26.75
C ASN A 741 -25.61 -17.40 -27.09
N SER A 742 -24.66 -18.33 -27.03
CA SER A 742 -24.93 -19.75 -27.23
C SER A 742 -25.00 -20.46 -25.87
N GLY A 743 -26.22 -20.67 -25.37
CA GLY A 743 -26.43 -21.27 -24.05
C GLY A 743 -26.14 -20.29 -22.92
N LEU A 744 -25.08 -20.55 -22.14
CA LEU A 744 -24.58 -19.63 -21.10
C LEU A 744 -23.38 -18.81 -21.58
N ASP A 745 -22.76 -19.20 -22.68
CA ASP A 745 -21.53 -18.59 -23.17
C ASP A 745 -21.84 -17.45 -24.14
N GLN A 746 -20.97 -16.45 -24.13
CA GLN A 746 -21.09 -15.25 -24.93
C GLN A 746 -19.85 -15.13 -25.82
N TYR A 747 -20.04 -15.31 -27.13
CA TYR A 747 -18.96 -15.27 -28.11
C TYR A 747 -18.96 -13.95 -28.86
N ASN A 748 -17.81 -13.29 -28.90
CA ASN A 748 -17.59 -12.19 -29.83
C ASN A 748 -17.41 -12.76 -31.25
N VAL A 749 -18.06 -12.14 -32.23
CA VAL A 749 -17.94 -12.55 -33.63
C VAL A 749 -17.10 -11.53 -34.37
N GLN A 750 -16.02 -12.02 -34.99
CA GLN A 750 -15.13 -11.25 -35.83
C GLN A 750 -15.20 -11.72 -37.29
N LEU A 751 -15.28 -10.76 -38.21
CA LEU A 751 -15.30 -11.03 -39.64
C LEU A 751 -13.95 -10.69 -40.25
N TYR A 752 -13.40 -11.61 -41.04
CA TYR A 752 -12.16 -11.42 -41.79
C TYR A 752 -12.38 -11.71 -43.27
N LEU A 753 -11.59 -11.10 -44.13
CA LEU A 753 -11.50 -11.45 -45.55
C LEU A 753 -10.08 -11.93 -45.82
N ASP A 754 -9.93 -13.21 -46.17
CA ASP A 754 -8.63 -13.87 -46.35
C ASP A 754 -7.64 -13.58 -45.21
N ARG A 755 -8.08 -13.84 -43.96
CA ARG A 755 -7.31 -13.62 -42.73
C ARG A 755 -5.87 -14.08 -42.88
N LEU A 756 -4.92 -13.23 -42.48
CA LEU A 756 -3.50 -13.59 -42.43
C LEU A 756 -3.26 -14.74 -41.45
N GLU A 757 -2.47 -15.73 -41.86
CA GLU A 757 -1.96 -16.73 -40.93
C GLU A 757 -0.89 -16.12 -40.00
N GLU A 758 -0.63 -16.80 -38.88
CA GLU A 758 0.37 -16.37 -37.92
C GLU A 758 1.76 -16.30 -38.61
N TYR A 759 2.45 -15.17 -38.44
CA TYR A 759 3.73 -14.83 -39.08
C TYR A 759 3.69 -14.54 -40.60
N GLU A 760 2.51 -14.39 -41.20
CA GLU A 760 2.37 -13.96 -42.59
C GLU A 760 2.38 -12.43 -42.72
N SER A 761 3.19 -11.90 -43.65
CA SER A 761 3.22 -10.46 -43.94
C SER A 761 2.06 -10.06 -44.83
N LEU A 762 1.44 -8.90 -44.57
CA LEU A 762 0.39 -8.35 -45.43
C LEU A 762 0.93 -8.10 -46.86
N ASN A 763 0.39 -8.83 -47.84
CA ASN A 763 0.71 -8.64 -49.25
C ASN A 763 -0.39 -7.83 -49.95
N LEU A 764 -0.08 -6.56 -50.29
CA LEU A 764 -1.04 -5.65 -50.94
C LEU A 764 -1.44 -6.10 -52.36
N GLU A 765 -0.61 -6.87 -53.06
CA GLU A 765 -0.92 -7.39 -54.40
C GLU A 765 -2.10 -8.38 -54.37
N GLU A 766 -2.31 -9.04 -53.23
CA GLU A 766 -3.37 -10.03 -53.04
C GLU A 766 -4.68 -9.40 -52.56
N ILE A 767 -4.66 -8.14 -52.12
CA ILE A 767 -5.86 -7.42 -51.68
C ILE A 767 -6.47 -6.74 -52.89
N VAL A 768 -7.64 -7.22 -53.30
CA VAL A 768 -8.31 -6.76 -54.52
C VAL A 768 -9.53 -5.91 -54.15
N ILE A 769 -9.56 -4.67 -54.64
CA ILE A 769 -10.64 -3.72 -54.36
C ILE A 769 -11.50 -3.44 -55.61
N PRO A 770 -12.81 -3.26 -55.46
CA PRO A 770 -13.67 -2.87 -56.58
C PRO A 770 -13.38 -1.43 -57.01
N VAL A 771 -13.22 -1.21 -58.32
CA VAL A 771 -12.91 0.11 -58.91
C VAL A 771 -13.88 0.48 -60.03
N ASP A 772 -14.18 1.77 -60.16
CA ASP A 772 -15.00 2.28 -61.26
C ASP A 772 -14.10 2.55 -62.49
N SER A 773 -14.00 1.59 -63.40
CA SER A 773 -13.15 1.68 -64.60
C SER A 773 -13.96 1.67 -65.91
N GLN A 774 -13.61 2.57 -66.84
CA GLN A 774 -14.15 2.57 -68.22
C GLN A 774 -13.33 1.70 -69.20
N GLU A 775 -12.09 1.34 -68.86
CA GLU A 775 -11.21 0.47 -69.65
C GLU A 775 -10.34 -0.38 -68.70
N GLY A 776 -10.84 -1.54 -68.24
CA GLY A 776 -10.09 -2.47 -67.40
C GLY A 776 -10.98 -3.49 -66.68
N PRO A 777 -10.41 -4.51 -66.01
CA PRO A 777 -11.17 -5.33 -65.07
C PRO A 777 -11.77 -4.44 -63.95
N PRO A 778 -12.96 -4.76 -63.41
CA PRO A 778 -13.68 -3.94 -62.44
C PRO A 778 -13.07 -3.98 -61.03
N VAL A 779 -11.86 -4.52 -60.91
CA VAL A 779 -11.12 -4.71 -59.67
C VAL A 779 -9.65 -4.39 -59.92
N ALA A 780 -8.99 -3.81 -58.92
CA ALA A 780 -7.57 -3.48 -58.94
C ALA A 780 -6.94 -3.90 -57.62
N SER A 781 -5.65 -4.22 -57.63
CA SER A 781 -4.91 -4.61 -56.43
C SER A 781 -4.53 -3.38 -55.61
N LEU A 782 -4.40 -3.56 -54.29
CA LEU A 782 -4.23 -2.45 -53.36
C LEU A 782 -2.86 -1.75 -53.52
N ASP A 783 -1.85 -2.47 -54.03
CA ASP A 783 -0.52 -1.94 -54.34
C ASP A 783 -0.53 -0.87 -55.45
N GLU A 784 -1.56 -0.85 -56.32
CA GLU A 784 -1.71 0.22 -57.31
C GLU A 784 -2.07 1.58 -56.67
N PHE A 785 -2.59 1.56 -55.43
CA PHE A 785 -3.11 2.75 -54.73
C PHE A 785 -2.30 3.15 -53.51
N VAL A 786 -1.40 2.30 -53.02
CA VAL A 786 -0.72 2.49 -51.73
C VAL A 786 0.74 2.08 -51.84
N ASP A 787 1.62 2.99 -51.46
CA ASP A 787 3.04 2.71 -51.23
C ASP A 787 3.26 2.35 -49.75
N VAL A 788 4.12 1.37 -49.47
CA VAL A 788 4.46 0.99 -48.07
C VAL A 788 5.84 1.53 -47.74
N GLU A 789 5.92 2.32 -46.67
CA GLU A 789 7.18 2.78 -46.08
C GLU A 789 7.36 2.13 -44.70
N GLU A 790 8.53 1.54 -44.47
CA GLU A 790 8.92 1.04 -43.15
C GLU A 790 9.68 2.16 -42.41
N ASN A 791 9.16 2.54 -41.24
CA ASN A 791 9.71 3.57 -40.39
C ASN A 791 9.67 3.14 -38.92
N GLU A 792 10.43 3.83 -38.08
CA GLU A 792 10.40 3.59 -36.63
C GLU A 792 9.57 4.66 -35.95
N VAL A 793 8.73 4.27 -34.99
CA VAL A 793 7.84 5.17 -34.24
C VAL A 793 7.95 4.94 -32.74
N ILE A 794 7.52 5.93 -31.99
CA ILE A 794 7.64 5.93 -30.54
C ILE A 794 6.44 5.19 -29.96
N PRO A 795 6.66 4.16 -29.12
CA PRO A 795 5.55 3.31 -28.68
C PRO A 795 4.62 4.02 -27.69
N ARG A 796 5.15 4.93 -26.88
CA ARG A 796 4.45 5.60 -25.79
C ARG A 796 4.85 7.06 -25.65
N ILE A 797 3.87 7.94 -25.45
CA ILE A 797 4.10 9.37 -25.18
C ILE A 797 3.57 9.68 -23.79
N HIS A 798 4.46 10.14 -22.91
CA HIS A 798 4.15 10.46 -21.53
C HIS A 798 4.02 11.96 -21.32
N HIS A 799 2.99 12.36 -20.57
CA HIS A 799 2.84 13.72 -20.06
C HIS A 799 2.87 13.74 -18.54
N GLU A 800 3.41 14.82 -18.00
CA GLU A 800 3.28 15.20 -16.59
C GLU A 800 2.68 16.61 -16.52
N ASP A 801 1.52 16.73 -15.87
CA ASP A 801 0.75 17.98 -15.77
C ASP A 801 0.52 18.71 -17.11
N GLY A 802 0.39 17.93 -18.20
CA GLY A 802 0.10 18.40 -19.56
C GLY A 802 1.33 18.79 -20.39
N GLU A 803 2.54 18.59 -19.88
CA GLU A 803 3.78 18.74 -20.63
C GLU A 803 4.36 17.37 -21.01
N ARG A 804 4.89 17.21 -22.22
CA ARG A 804 5.57 15.96 -22.63
C ARG A 804 6.83 15.77 -21.79
N THR A 805 6.99 14.57 -21.24
CA THR A 805 8.13 14.22 -20.38
C THR A 805 8.72 12.86 -20.76
N VAL A 806 10.05 12.79 -20.73
CA VAL A 806 10.82 11.55 -20.74
C VAL A 806 11.52 11.45 -19.39
N THR A 807 11.17 10.44 -18.61
CA THR A 807 11.73 10.23 -17.27
C THR A 807 12.74 9.11 -17.32
N ILE A 808 14.00 9.44 -17.04
CA ILE A 808 15.11 8.51 -16.97
C ILE A 808 15.34 8.18 -15.51
N ARG A 809 15.33 6.90 -15.17
CA ARG A 809 15.52 6.36 -13.83
C ARG A 809 16.87 5.69 -13.74
N ALA A 810 17.66 6.09 -12.76
CA ALA A 810 18.97 5.51 -12.51
C ALA A 810 19.01 4.83 -11.15
N TYR A 811 19.43 3.58 -11.14
CA TYR A 811 19.66 2.77 -9.95
C TYR A 811 21.16 2.69 -9.69
N ALA A 812 21.57 3.16 -8.51
CA ALA A 812 22.97 3.20 -8.11
C ALA A 812 23.11 3.15 -6.58
N ASP A 813 24.15 2.47 -6.13
CA ASP A 813 24.56 2.44 -4.71
C ASP A 813 25.05 3.81 -4.18
N GLN A 814 25.59 4.66 -5.06
CA GLN A 814 26.24 5.94 -4.71
C GLN A 814 25.52 7.15 -5.35
N THR A 815 24.21 7.22 -5.16
CA THR A 815 23.34 8.27 -5.73
C THR A 815 23.86 9.69 -5.52
N ASP A 816 24.23 10.05 -4.28
CA ASP A 816 24.71 11.40 -3.94
C ASP A 816 25.94 11.83 -4.79
N GLU A 817 26.85 10.90 -5.10
CA GLU A 817 28.07 11.22 -5.88
C GLU A 817 27.75 11.40 -7.37
N ILE A 818 26.78 10.64 -7.88
CA ILE A 818 26.31 10.72 -9.27
C ILE A 818 25.51 12.01 -9.47
N GLU A 819 24.61 12.34 -8.54
CA GLU A 819 23.84 13.58 -8.57
C GLU A 819 24.76 14.82 -8.55
N ASP A 820 25.77 14.83 -7.68
CA ASP A 820 26.79 15.91 -7.62
C ASP A 820 27.57 16.05 -8.93
N THR A 821 27.69 14.97 -9.71
CA THR A 821 28.41 14.94 -10.99
C THR A 821 27.54 15.46 -12.14
N ILE A 822 26.25 15.15 -12.13
CA ILE A 822 25.31 15.43 -13.24
C ILE A 822 24.61 16.78 -13.07
N THR A 823 24.38 17.25 -11.84
CA THR A 823 23.73 18.54 -11.57
C THR A 823 24.39 19.72 -12.33
N PRO A 824 25.72 19.86 -12.39
CA PRO A 824 26.36 20.94 -13.15
C PRO A 824 26.12 20.86 -14.66
N TYR A 825 26.00 19.65 -15.21
CA TYR A 825 25.68 19.44 -16.62
C TYR A 825 24.25 19.90 -16.91
N ILE A 826 23.30 19.56 -16.04
CA ILE A 826 21.90 19.94 -16.16
C ILE A 826 21.70 21.45 -16.02
N GLU A 827 22.40 22.10 -15.09
CA GLU A 827 22.38 23.56 -14.96
C GLU A 827 22.90 24.26 -16.24
N ASP A 828 24.02 23.79 -16.82
CA ASP A 828 24.58 24.34 -18.07
C ASP A 828 23.67 24.07 -19.29
N PHE A 829 23.05 22.89 -19.33
CA PHE A 829 22.10 22.50 -20.36
C PHE A 829 20.87 23.43 -20.37
N ASN A 830 20.25 23.62 -19.20
CA ASN A 830 19.07 24.48 -19.04
C ASN A 830 19.36 25.96 -19.35
N ASP A 831 20.56 26.45 -19.01
CA ASP A 831 20.99 27.80 -19.36
C ASP A 831 21.17 27.99 -20.89
N THR A 832 21.48 26.90 -21.61
CA THR A 832 21.78 26.91 -23.04
C THR A 832 20.56 26.62 -23.91
N HIS A 833 19.64 25.77 -23.44
CA HIS A 833 18.46 25.30 -24.18
C HIS A 833 17.18 25.85 -23.54
N ASN A 834 16.53 26.83 -24.20
CA ASN A 834 15.28 27.42 -23.69
C ASN A 834 14.01 26.61 -24.07
N GLN A 835 14.15 25.57 -24.88
CA GLN A 835 13.04 24.77 -25.42
C GLN A 835 12.87 23.43 -24.70
N TYR A 836 13.87 23.01 -23.94
CA TYR A 836 13.89 21.78 -23.18
C TYR A 836 14.33 22.10 -21.75
N ALA A 837 13.78 21.40 -20.78
CA ALA A 837 14.19 21.49 -19.39
C ALA A 837 14.62 20.10 -18.92
N LEU A 838 15.77 20.05 -18.28
CA LEU A 838 16.24 18.90 -17.51
C LEU A 838 16.00 19.18 -16.03
N THR A 839 15.28 18.30 -15.36
CA THR A 839 15.10 18.37 -13.91
C THR A 839 15.62 17.09 -13.28
N VAL A 840 16.52 17.25 -12.31
CA VAL A 840 16.89 16.15 -11.41
C VAL A 840 15.87 16.09 -10.29
N GLY A 841 15.41 14.89 -9.99
CA GLY A 841 14.65 14.59 -8.80
C GLY A 841 14.97 13.19 -8.31
N ALA A 842 14.12 12.69 -7.43
CA ALA A 842 14.07 11.29 -7.07
C ALA A 842 12.61 10.91 -6.86
N GLU A 843 12.23 9.68 -7.20
CA GLU A 843 10.91 9.18 -6.81
C GLU A 843 10.80 9.02 -5.27
N THR A 844 11.96 9.09 -4.58
CA THR A 844 12.05 9.25 -3.13
C THR A 844 11.73 10.65 -2.60
N ASP A 845 11.43 11.66 -3.42
CA ASP A 845 11.08 13.02 -2.96
C ASP A 845 9.87 13.04 -1.99
N ASN A 846 9.00 12.03 -2.10
CA ASN A 846 7.92 11.76 -1.14
C ASN A 846 8.44 11.48 0.29
N GLN A 847 9.67 10.99 0.45
CA GLN A 847 10.33 10.80 1.75
C GLN A 847 10.79 12.13 2.34
N ASP A 848 11.36 13.02 1.51
CA ASP A 848 11.86 14.33 1.93
C ASP A 848 10.74 15.29 2.36
N THR A 849 9.66 15.33 1.57
CA THR A 849 8.43 16.05 1.94
C THR A 849 7.87 15.53 3.26
N PHE A 850 7.85 14.21 3.44
CA PHE A 850 7.44 13.58 4.68
C PHE A 850 8.34 13.98 5.88
N PHE A 851 9.67 14.03 5.73
CA PHE A 851 10.57 14.47 6.79
C PHE A 851 10.38 15.94 7.15
N ALA A 852 10.09 16.79 6.17
CA ALA A 852 9.71 18.17 6.40
C ALA A 852 8.43 18.25 7.23
N GLU A 853 7.39 17.46 6.89
CA GLU A 853 6.16 17.36 7.66
C GLU A 853 6.40 16.89 9.09
N ILE A 854 7.18 15.82 9.31
CA ILE A 854 7.52 15.32 10.64
C ILE A 854 8.28 16.35 11.46
N THR A 855 9.17 17.12 10.85
CA THR A 855 9.90 18.19 11.52
C THR A 855 8.96 19.30 12.00
N VAL A 856 7.98 19.66 11.17
CA VAL A 856 6.90 20.59 11.53
C VAL A 856 6.05 20.02 12.66
N ILE A 857 5.63 18.76 12.57
CA ILE A 857 4.84 18.08 13.59
C ILE A 857 5.61 17.99 14.91
N PHE A 858 6.88 17.60 14.90
CA PHE A 858 7.72 17.56 16.08
C PHE A 858 7.79 18.94 16.75
N SER A 859 7.92 20.01 15.96
CA SER A 859 7.89 21.39 16.46
C SER A 859 6.56 21.74 17.12
N VAL A 860 5.43 21.33 16.52
CA VAL A 860 4.09 21.48 17.09
C VAL A 860 3.94 20.69 18.39
N VAL A 861 4.41 19.44 18.44
CA VAL A 861 4.39 18.58 19.63
C VAL A 861 5.17 19.23 20.77
N VAL A 862 6.40 19.68 20.52
CA VAL A 862 7.22 20.35 21.53
C VAL A 862 6.52 21.62 22.03
N LEU A 863 5.88 22.40 21.15
CA LEU A 863 5.11 23.59 21.51
C LEU A 863 3.87 23.24 22.36
N LEU A 864 3.09 22.23 21.99
CA LEU A 864 1.90 21.81 22.74
C LEU A 864 2.28 21.31 24.13
N VAL A 865 3.32 20.49 24.23
CA VAL A 865 3.86 20.01 25.51
C VAL A 865 4.43 21.17 26.33
N TYR A 866 5.13 22.12 25.70
CA TYR A 866 5.61 23.34 26.35
C TYR A 866 4.45 24.12 26.99
N LEU A 867 3.40 24.41 26.22
CA LEU A 867 2.23 25.16 26.69
C LEU A 867 1.53 24.44 27.83
N LEU A 868 1.32 23.12 27.69
CA LEU A 868 0.71 22.29 28.72
C LEU A 868 1.49 22.33 30.04
N ILE A 869 2.81 22.23 29.99
CA ILE A 869 3.67 22.35 31.19
C ILE A 869 3.62 23.78 31.74
N ALA A 870 3.62 24.79 30.87
CA ALA A 870 3.56 26.19 31.26
C ALA A 870 2.27 26.50 32.04
N PHE A 871 1.13 25.99 31.57
CA PHE A 871 -0.15 26.09 32.26
C PHE A 871 -0.15 25.35 33.60
N GLN A 872 0.39 24.14 33.65
CA GLN A 872 0.43 23.33 34.88
C GLN A 872 1.24 24.00 36.00
N PHE A 873 2.42 24.54 35.68
CA PHE A 873 3.29 25.17 36.67
C PHE A 873 3.11 26.69 36.79
N ASN A 874 2.27 27.29 35.95
CA ASN A 874 2.12 28.74 35.82
C ASN A 874 3.48 29.44 35.67
N SER A 875 4.33 28.92 34.77
CA SER A 875 5.71 29.36 34.57
C SER A 875 6.17 29.14 33.14
N LEU A 876 6.84 30.13 32.54
CA LEU A 876 7.45 30.02 31.21
C LEU A 876 8.84 29.38 31.23
N THR A 877 9.46 29.19 32.41
CA THR A 877 10.83 28.64 32.52
C THR A 877 10.86 27.17 32.90
N MET A 878 9.87 26.69 33.67
CA MET A 878 9.74 25.27 34.01
C MET A 878 9.62 24.34 32.80
N PRO A 879 8.91 24.69 31.71
CA PRO A 879 8.86 23.87 30.51
C PRO A 879 10.24 23.56 29.92
N PHE A 880 11.12 24.56 29.77
CA PHE A 880 12.48 24.34 29.25
C PHE A 880 13.29 23.35 30.09
N LEU A 881 13.14 23.42 31.42
CA LEU A 881 13.78 22.48 32.34
C LEU A 881 13.27 21.05 32.16
N ILE A 882 11.98 20.87 31.90
CA ILE A 882 11.38 19.55 31.70
C ILE A 882 11.69 19.03 30.29
N LEU A 883 11.60 19.86 29.26
CA LEU A 883 11.87 19.51 27.87
C LEU A 883 13.32 19.09 27.62
N ILE A 884 14.28 19.44 28.49
CA ILE A 884 15.63 18.88 28.39
C ILE A 884 15.62 17.36 28.42
N SER A 885 14.66 16.72 29.10
CA SER A 885 14.55 15.26 29.15
C SER A 885 14.22 14.64 27.79
N VAL A 886 13.60 15.40 26.89
CA VAL A 886 13.34 15.02 25.49
C VAL A 886 14.66 14.93 24.73
N TYR A 887 15.48 15.98 24.80
CA TYR A 887 16.82 15.99 24.21
C TYR A 887 17.69 14.83 24.70
N LEU A 888 17.63 14.53 26.01
CA LEU A 888 18.32 13.38 26.59
C LEU A 888 17.78 12.04 26.07
N ALA A 889 16.49 11.94 25.77
CA ALA A 889 15.86 10.72 25.28
C ALA A 889 16.21 10.42 23.83
N ILE A 890 16.19 11.44 22.97
CA ILE A 890 16.57 11.30 21.54
C ILE A 890 18.02 10.83 21.41
N ALA A 891 18.95 11.39 22.20
CA ALA A 891 20.33 10.90 22.24
C ALA A 891 20.43 9.43 22.70
N GLY A 892 19.54 9.00 23.60
CA GLY A 892 19.45 7.62 24.05
C GLY A 892 18.90 6.68 22.97
N ALA A 893 17.93 7.15 22.19
CA ALA A 893 17.39 6.44 21.03
C ALA A 893 18.47 6.18 19.98
N ILE A 894 19.21 7.23 19.58
CA ILE A 894 20.33 7.12 18.64
C ILE A 894 21.37 6.12 19.13
N LEU A 895 21.73 6.17 20.42
CA LEU A 895 22.64 5.19 21.01
C LEU A 895 22.09 3.76 20.93
N GLY A 896 20.77 3.58 21.08
CA GLY A 896 20.11 2.29 20.91
C GLY A 896 20.28 1.75 19.51
N LEU A 897 19.82 2.52 18.52
CA LEU A 897 19.88 2.17 17.09
C LEU A 897 21.32 1.88 16.63
N PHE A 898 22.28 2.72 17.05
CA PHE A 898 23.69 2.49 16.76
C PHE A 898 24.23 1.19 17.36
N VAL A 899 23.85 0.84 18.60
CA VAL A 899 24.35 -0.39 19.25
C VAL A 899 23.73 -1.64 18.61
N THR A 900 22.48 -1.55 18.18
CA THR A 900 21.77 -2.66 17.54
C THR A 900 22.00 -2.73 16.03
N GLN A 901 22.62 -1.70 15.44
CA GLN A 901 22.79 -1.55 13.98
C GLN A 901 21.45 -1.64 13.23
N THR A 902 20.37 -1.15 13.86
CA THR A 902 19.05 -1.05 13.24
C THR A 902 18.91 0.32 12.57
N PRO A 903 18.33 0.39 11.36
CA PRO A 903 18.28 1.62 10.59
C PRO A 903 17.45 2.72 11.28
N ILE A 904 17.81 3.97 11.00
CA ILE A 904 16.98 5.14 11.28
C ILE A 904 15.84 5.14 10.26
N SER A 905 14.76 4.44 10.58
CA SER A 905 13.57 4.38 9.74
C SER A 905 12.48 5.38 10.10
N PHE A 906 11.47 5.47 9.24
CA PHE A 906 10.24 6.23 9.48
C PHE A 906 9.63 5.93 10.87
N LEU A 907 9.57 4.65 11.25
CA LEU A 907 9.05 4.22 12.55
C LEU A 907 10.01 4.51 13.71
N ALA A 908 11.33 4.47 13.49
CA ALA A 908 12.29 4.92 14.50
C ALA A 908 12.12 6.41 14.81
N ILE A 909 11.96 7.26 13.80
CA ILE A 909 11.73 8.70 13.99
C ILE A 909 10.39 8.95 14.68
N THR A 910 9.33 8.23 14.30
CA THR A 910 8.06 8.28 15.04
C THR A 910 8.25 7.89 16.51
N GLY A 911 9.09 6.91 16.80
CA GLY A 911 9.52 6.55 18.16
C GLY A 911 10.22 7.69 18.89
N MET A 912 11.08 8.46 18.20
CA MET A 912 11.77 9.62 18.78
C MET A 912 10.78 10.75 19.10
N VAL A 913 9.81 11.01 18.23
CA VAL A 913 8.71 11.94 18.49
C VAL A 913 7.91 11.47 19.72
N SER A 914 7.54 10.19 19.74
CA SER A 914 6.79 9.52 20.81
C SER A 914 7.46 9.65 22.19
N LEU A 915 8.80 9.57 22.23
CA LEU A 915 9.58 9.75 23.46
C LEU A 915 9.29 11.10 24.13
N THR A 916 8.97 12.15 23.37
CA THR A 916 8.69 13.50 23.90
C THR A 916 7.64 13.47 25.00
N GLY A 917 6.48 12.84 24.75
CA GLY A 917 5.42 12.71 25.73
C GLY A 917 5.78 11.76 26.88
N ILE A 918 6.42 10.63 26.56
CA ILE A 918 6.73 9.57 27.52
C ILE A 918 7.73 10.04 28.58
N VAL A 919 8.82 10.69 28.18
CA VAL A 919 9.91 11.07 29.10
C VAL A 919 9.60 12.33 29.90
N VAL A 920 8.83 13.26 29.31
CA VAL A 920 8.36 14.48 29.99
C VAL A 920 7.58 14.13 31.25
N ARG A 921 6.81 13.05 31.23
CA ARG A 921 6.05 12.57 32.39
C ARG A 921 6.91 12.35 33.63
N ASN A 922 8.04 11.64 33.49
CA ASN A 922 8.92 11.33 34.62
C ASN A 922 9.51 12.60 35.25
N SER A 923 9.95 13.53 34.39
CA SER A 923 10.45 14.85 34.77
C SER A 923 9.37 15.71 35.44
N LEU A 924 8.16 15.76 34.86
CA LEU A 924 7.03 16.56 35.34
C LEU A 924 6.64 16.18 36.77
N VAL A 925 6.47 14.88 37.05
CA VAL A 925 6.05 14.44 38.39
C VAL A 925 7.17 14.67 39.42
N LEU A 926 8.44 14.52 39.02
CA LEU A 926 9.57 14.82 39.91
C LEU A 926 9.61 16.30 40.29
N VAL A 927 9.46 17.19 39.31
CA VAL A 927 9.43 18.66 39.51
C VAL A 927 8.22 19.08 40.35
N ASP A 928 7.03 18.52 40.09
CA ASP A 928 5.84 18.80 40.89
C ASP A 928 6.02 18.41 42.36
N PHE A 929 6.62 17.24 42.64
CA PHE A 929 6.94 16.85 44.02
C PHE A 929 7.96 17.79 44.66
N ILE A 930 8.93 18.33 43.93
CA ILE A 930 9.89 19.33 44.45
C ILE A 930 9.14 20.62 44.82
N GLU A 931 8.30 21.15 43.93
CA GLU A 931 7.48 22.34 44.17
C GLU A 931 6.52 22.18 45.35
N GLN A 932 5.84 21.04 45.45
CA GLN A 932 4.97 20.72 46.59
C GLN A 932 5.78 20.66 47.91
N SER A 933 6.99 20.08 47.89
CA SER A 933 7.85 20.03 49.07
C SER A 933 8.34 21.42 49.50
N ILE A 934 8.62 22.32 48.55
CA ILE A 934 8.99 23.71 48.84
C ILE A 934 7.82 24.46 49.49
N LYS A 935 6.60 24.32 48.95
CA LYS A 935 5.37 24.90 49.53
C LYS A 935 5.10 24.42 50.97
N SER A 936 5.65 23.27 51.36
CA SER A 936 5.58 22.74 52.72
C SER A 936 6.69 23.23 53.68
N ASN A 937 7.35 24.36 53.37
CA ASN A 937 8.43 25.00 54.14
C ASN A 937 9.74 24.19 54.26
N SER A 938 10.08 23.38 53.25
CA SER A 938 11.40 22.73 53.17
C SER A 938 12.43 23.65 52.50
N THR A 939 13.71 23.58 52.90
CA THR A 939 14.79 24.24 52.15
C THR A 939 14.92 23.62 50.75
N ILE A 940 15.33 24.40 49.72
CA ILE A 940 15.43 23.91 48.33
C ILE A 940 16.25 22.61 48.25
N ASN A 941 17.39 22.53 48.95
CA ASN A 941 18.23 21.33 48.95
C ASN A 941 17.51 20.12 49.57
N GLU A 942 16.82 20.31 50.70
CA GLU A 942 16.08 19.22 51.35
C GLU A 942 14.84 18.82 50.55
N ALA A 943 14.16 19.77 49.93
CA ALA A 943 13.03 19.51 49.04
C ALA A 943 13.47 18.63 47.87
N ILE A 944 14.57 18.99 47.19
CA ILE A 944 15.09 18.19 46.08
C ILE A 944 15.47 16.78 46.55
N VAL A 945 16.18 16.63 47.66
CA VAL A 945 16.61 15.31 48.18
C VAL A 945 15.41 14.46 48.58
N LYS A 946 14.45 15.00 49.33
CA LYS A 946 13.25 14.26 49.78
C LYS A 946 12.37 13.85 48.61
N SER A 947 12.15 14.76 47.65
CA SER A 947 11.34 14.48 46.46
C SER A 947 12.02 13.46 45.55
N SER A 948 13.35 13.56 45.38
CA SER A 948 14.14 12.57 44.62
C SER A 948 14.08 11.18 45.28
N GLU A 949 14.16 11.09 46.61
CA GLU A 949 14.01 9.81 47.33
C GLU A 949 12.62 9.21 47.14
N ALA A 950 11.57 10.05 47.24
CA ALA A 950 10.19 9.61 47.13
C ALA A 950 9.83 9.14 45.71
N ARG A 951 10.42 9.74 44.68
CA ARG A 951 10.10 9.47 43.26
C ARG A 951 11.01 8.44 42.60
N PHE A 952 12.19 8.16 43.15
CA PHE A 952 13.12 7.17 42.59
C PHE A 952 12.45 5.81 42.34
N ARG A 953 11.74 5.28 43.33
CA ARG A 953 11.10 3.96 43.21
C ARG A 953 10.00 3.92 42.15
N PRO A 954 9.00 4.84 42.17
CA PRO A 954 8.00 4.87 41.11
C PRO A 954 8.64 5.01 39.73
N ILE A 955 9.57 5.95 39.53
CA ILE A 955 10.21 6.19 38.22
C ILE A 955 10.98 4.98 37.72
N VAL A 956 11.78 4.32 38.57
CA VAL A 956 12.52 3.11 38.16
C VAL A 956 11.57 1.96 37.83
N LEU A 957 10.47 1.81 38.58
CA LEU A 957 9.52 0.75 38.33
C LEU A 957 8.79 0.95 37.00
N THR A 958 8.36 2.18 36.71
CA THR A 958 7.69 2.52 35.45
C THR A 958 8.63 2.29 34.27
N THR A 959 9.86 2.79 34.33
CA THR A 959 10.87 2.57 33.27
C THR A 959 11.14 1.09 33.01
N ILE A 960 11.35 0.27 34.05
CA ILE A 960 11.57 -1.17 33.88
C ILE A 960 10.32 -1.84 33.29
N THR A 961 9.13 -1.40 33.70
CA THR A 961 7.87 -1.93 33.18
C THR A 961 7.72 -1.64 31.69
N SER A 962 7.97 -0.41 31.25
CA SER A 962 7.91 -0.02 29.84
C SER A 962 8.97 -0.75 29.00
N ILE A 963 10.20 -0.86 29.50
CA ILE A 963 11.27 -1.61 28.81
C ILE A 963 10.85 -3.05 28.60
N ILE A 964 10.40 -3.74 29.64
CA ILE A 964 10.04 -5.16 29.53
C ILE A 964 8.77 -5.35 28.70
N ALA A 965 7.81 -4.43 28.76
CA ALA A 965 6.59 -4.50 27.93
C ALA A 965 6.89 -4.40 26.44
N LEU A 966 7.89 -3.60 26.04
CA LEU A 966 8.31 -3.42 24.66
C LEU A 966 9.39 -4.41 24.21
N THR A 967 10.02 -5.13 25.15
CA THR A 967 11.10 -6.08 24.83
C THR A 967 10.66 -7.16 23.84
N PRO A 968 9.47 -7.80 23.97
CA PRO A 968 9.00 -8.79 23.00
C PRO A 968 9.00 -8.26 21.56
N VAL A 969 8.52 -7.02 21.34
CA VAL A 969 8.51 -6.39 20.01
C VAL A 969 9.92 -6.06 19.52
N ALA A 970 10.83 -5.64 20.41
CA ALA A 970 12.21 -5.37 20.01
C ALA A 970 13.01 -6.63 19.63
N ILE A 971 12.52 -7.82 20.00
CA ILE A 971 13.17 -9.12 19.71
C ILE A 971 12.29 -10.03 18.85
N SER A 972 11.11 -9.60 18.41
CA SER A 972 10.18 -10.44 17.65
C SER A 972 10.75 -10.77 16.27
N GLY A 973 11.73 -10.00 15.79
CA GLY A 973 12.28 -10.15 14.44
C GLY A 973 11.51 -9.34 13.38
N ASP A 974 10.41 -8.70 13.78
CA ASP A 974 9.63 -7.83 12.90
C ASP A 974 10.43 -6.57 12.55
N VAL A 975 10.88 -6.52 11.29
CA VAL A 975 11.76 -5.47 10.76
C VAL A 975 11.13 -4.08 10.84
N LEU A 976 9.80 -3.99 10.74
CA LEU A 976 9.07 -2.74 10.71
C LEU A 976 8.98 -2.15 12.12
N PHE A 977 8.58 -2.95 13.12
CA PHE A 977 8.38 -2.43 14.48
C PHE A 977 9.61 -2.47 15.39
N GLN A 978 10.63 -3.24 15.04
CA GLN A 978 11.86 -3.33 15.82
C GLN A 978 12.56 -1.97 16.01
N PRO A 979 12.77 -1.13 14.97
CA PRO A 979 13.37 0.20 15.11
C PRO A 979 12.58 1.12 16.06
N LEU A 980 11.24 1.06 16.02
CA LEU A 980 10.34 1.79 16.92
C LEU A 980 10.53 1.36 18.38
N ALA A 981 10.50 0.04 18.63
CA ALA A 981 10.61 -0.51 19.97
C ALA A 981 12.00 -0.23 20.59
N ILE A 982 13.08 -0.42 19.82
CA ILE A 982 14.46 -0.14 20.26
C ILE A 982 14.62 1.34 20.59
N THR A 983 14.12 2.24 19.74
CA THR A 983 14.14 3.68 19.97
C THR A 983 13.49 4.04 21.30
N ILE A 984 12.28 3.52 21.56
CA ILE A 984 11.55 3.82 22.80
C ILE A 984 12.27 3.21 24.03
N ILE A 985 12.69 1.95 23.95
CA ILE A 985 13.37 1.24 25.05
C ILE A 985 14.66 1.96 25.45
N SER A 986 15.55 2.19 24.49
CA SER A 986 16.86 2.81 24.70
C SER A 986 16.70 4.27 25.14
N GLY A 987 15.79 5.01 24.50
CA GLY A 987 15.45 6.39 24.85
C GLY A 987 14.92 6.53 26.28
N ILE A 988 13.97 5.68 26.71
CA ILE A 988 13.47 5.69 28.09
C ILE A 988 14.56 5.25 29.07
N ALA A 989 15.32 4.18 28.77
CA ALA A 989 16.36 3.66 29.65
C ALA A 989 17.43 4.73 29.94
N PHE A 990 17.96 5.34 28.88
CA PHE A 990 18.99 6.37 28.96
C PHE A 990 18.47 7.67 29.57
N SER A 991 17.32 8.17 29.08
CA SER A 991 16.71 9.40 29.61
C SER A 991 16.33 9.28 31.08
N THR A 992 15.89 8.11 31.56
CA THR A 992 15.52 7.92 32.97
C THR A 992 16.74 8.10 33.88
N VAL A 993 17.87 7.50 33.52
CA VAL A 993 19.12 7.61 34.29
C VAL A 993 19.57 9.07 34.32
N LEU A 994 19.62 9.73 33.17
CA LEU A 994 20.07 11.12 33.10
C LEU A 994 19.06 12.10 33.71
N THR A 995 17.75 11.88 33.57
CA THR A 995 16.70 12.69 34.16
C THR A 995 16.78 12.68 35.68
N LEU A 996 16.95 11.50 36.30
CA LEU A 996 17.15 11.39 37.74
C LEU A 996 18.39 12.18 38.19
N LEU A 997 19.45 12.25 37.39
CA LEU A 997 20.68 12.94 37.79
C LEU A 997 20.67 14.45 37.47
N LEU A 998 20.22 14.84 36.28
CA LEU A 998 20.33 16.19 35.74
C LEU A 998 19.15 17.08 36.11
N VAL A 999 17.90 16.59 36.06
CA VAL A 999 16.72 17.44 36.32
C VAL A 999 16.73 18.05 37.73
N PRO A 1000 17.04 17.30 38.82
CA PRO A 1000 17.19 17.89 40.15
C PRO A 1000 18.25 18.99 40.24
N VAL A 1001 19.34 18.85 39.49
CA VAL A 1001 20.49 19.76 39.51
C VAL A 1001 20.20 21.01 38.66
N LEU A 1002 19.56 20.84 37.50
CA LEU A 1002 19.05 21.91 36.66
C LEU A 1002 18.02 22.74 37.43
N TYR A 1003 17.07 22.09 38.11
CA TYR A 1003 16.10 22.78 38.96
C TYR A 1003 16.77 23.66 40.02
N MET A 1004 17.85 23.17 40.63
CA MET A 1004 18.62 23.95 41.58
C MET A 1004 19.30 25.18 40.95
N LEU A 1005 19.80 25.07 39.72
CA LEU A 1005 20.37 26.21 39.00
C LEU A 1005 19.31 27.24 38.64
N PHE A 1006 18.18 26.79 38.10
CA PHE A 1006 17.07 27.65 37.68
C PHE A 1006 16.43 28.43 38.84
N LYS A 1007 16.40 27.87 40.06
CA LYS A 1007 15.91 28.59 41.25
C LYS A 1007 16.95 29.47 41.93
N ARG A 1008 18.23 29.34 41.56
CA ARG A 1008 19.35 30.13 42.11
C ARG A 1008 19.74 31.31 41.22
N ALA A 1009 19.55 31.18 39.91
CA ALA A 1009 19.52 32.27 38.95
C ALA A 1009 18.25 33.09 39.17
#